data_AF-A0AAQ4QWW9-F1
#
_entry.id   AF-A0AAQ4QWW9-F1
#
_cell.length_a   1.000
_cell.length_b   1.000
_cell.length_c   1.000
_cell.angle_alpha   90.00
_cell.angle_beta   90.00
_cell.angle_gamma   90.00
#
_symmetry.space_group_name_H-M   'P 1'
#
loop_
_entity.id
_entity.type
_entity.pdbx_description
1 polymer ?
#
loop_
_entity_poly.entity_id
_entity_poly.type
_entity_poly.pdbx_seq_one_letter_code
_entity_poly.pdbx_strand_id
1 'polypeptide(L)'
;MSLFEEQQDSSNPREVEFEEEEHEERGMGGHPLVALAPDVASPEEAQPSTSTDVTASPAFQCIEELLSLGKISPTRAAKLKSSYLLLRDSLKSSQDSEIHLLGEAKRRRAELERLQAEVARTEEEDTSVEPESEVNELRQQLLQAYNELKASEDREYKTRHRLKCFWEEKRYLEKENETQLKRAELESRTENLQEMYEDLKKEVHQKRLEVRSLTEDVESHEMQILKEQKELRDKMEIIKVKEAEKAGLISIQVFKENERRRSKKQSAMKKMEALNVEMSEIEQRATEVDERNRSLMLKKKALSGELEGLRARGDACQKECRQWLKERELSREEEAEFMGSRGILEMKLQSIVYDRNYLHESQSVQLKEKQRHLKALARMEHALTMASEQLEQTQSIYVALHAKLDAVPKQEASIQQRMELQKEVDALKVRFQNQLSVAEQESEKVQQYGMIQELLRESNCLREELHNLRCLTRIKVDERGQKHREMLRAEQLNQRVQQELREKDHVITDHNKLNAMLQRRVARYRKLCAMITEEKNKYVGLKQIASQTTTELTEQIKVLENETEIQRTIVINKGRSLTKARMKISNVSKIRDKLHNDISKVQTHTHTQRNTRPVKTQCGSSWPQAICSLITLIDILLRITWSWGNRYSDTKLLTIL
;
A
#
# COMPACT_ATOMS: atom_id res chain seq x y z
N MET A 1 34.01 -31.89 -4.86
CA MET A 1 34.64 -31.20 -3.71
C MET A 1 33.51 -30.52 -2.95
N SER A 2 32.90 -31.22 -1.99
CA SER A 2 33.23 -31.17 -0.56
C SER A 2 32.92 -29.78 0.02
N LEU A 3 31.71 -29.61 0.56
CA LEU A 3 31.40 -29.50 2.01
C LEU A 3 31.60 -28.08 2.54
N PHE A 4 30.50 -27.45 2.98
CA PHE A 4 30.36 -26.93 4.35
C PHE A 4 28.87 -26.66 4.63
N GLU A 5 28.26 -27.61 5.34
CA GLU A 5 27.14 -27.37 6.24
C GLU A 5 27.65 -26.61 7.46
N GLU A 6 26.87 -25.65 7.94
CA GLU A 6 26.88 -25.29 9.35
C GLU A 6 25.44 -25.00 9.78
N GLN A 7 24.83 -26.02 10.37
CA GLN A 7 23.73 -25.88 11.33
C GLN A 7 24.33 -25.42 12.66
N GLN A 8 23.69 -24.46 13.33
CA GLN A 8 23.56 -24.56 14.78
C GLN A 8 22.33 -23.80 15.31
N ASP A 9 21.81 -24.40 16.36
CA ASP A 9 20.47 -24.36 16.90
C ASP A 9 20.36 -23.45 18.14
N SER A 10 19.11 -23.20 18.54
CA SER A 10 18.65 -22.77 19.87
C SER A 10 18.83 -21.30 20.28
N SER A 11 17.71 -20.61 20.52
CA SER A 11 17.15 -20.49 21.87
C SER A 11 16.02 -19.46 21.90
N ASN A 12 14.87 -19.94 22.38
CA ASN A 12 13.67 -19.18 22.69
C ASN A 12 13.95 -18.19 23.84
N PRO A 13 13.31 -17.01 23.86
CA PRO A 13 12.86 -16.41 25.10
C PRO A 13 11.34 -16.26 25.11
N ARG A 14 10.74 -16.91 26.11
CA ARG A 14 9.46 -16.53 26.72
C ARG A 14 9.55 -15.11 27.28
N GLU A 15 8.38 -14.48 27.41
CA GLU A 15 7.97 -13.38 28.31
C GLU A 15 7.23 -12.29 27.53
N VAL A 16 6.05 -11.77 27.90
CA VAL A 16 5.00 -12.06 28.88
C VAL A 16 3.77 -11.39 28.28
N GLU A 17 2.66 -12.10 28.11
CA GLU A 17 1.36 -11.47 27.85
C GLU A 17 0.86 -10.87 29.16
N PHE A 18 0.64 -9.56 29.16
CA PHE A 18 -0.10 -8.88 30.23
C PHE A 18 -1.58 -9.23 30.05
N GLU A 19 -2.12 -10.01 30.98
CA GLU A 19 -3.55 -10.09 31.24
C GLU A 19 -3.96 -8.79 31.93
N GLU A 20 -4.69 -7.91 31.23
CA GLU A 20 -5.55 -6.93 31.87
C GLU A 20 -6.91 -7.58 32.11
N GLU A 21 -7.22 -7.80 33.38
CA GLU A 21 -8.55 -8.16 33.87
C GLU A 21 -9.51 -6.99 33.60
N GLU A 22 -10.39 -7.14 32.61
CA GLU A 22 -11.64 -6.38 32.56
C GLU A 22 -12.79 -7.27 33.07
N HIS A 23 -13.36 -6.83 34.18
CA HIS A 23 -14.59 -7.33 34.77
C HIS A 23 -15.75 -7.25 33.77
N GLU A 24 -16.22 -8.40 33.27
CA GLU A 24 -17.55 -8.50 32.65
C GLU A 24 -18.63 -8.35 33.74
N GLU A 25 -19.16 -7.14 33.89
CA GLU A 25 -20.50 -6.95 34.45
C GLU A 25 -21.52 -7.64 33.54
N ARG A 26 -22.14 -8.71 34.05
CA ARG A 26 -23.35 -9.30 33.46
C ARG A 26 -24.46 -8.25 33.47
N GLY A 27 -24.60 -7.53 32.36
CA GLY A 27 -25.82 -6.84 31.99
C GLY A 27 -26.96 -7.85 31.80
N MET A 28 -27.72 -8.09 32.87
CA MET A 28 -29.04 -8.75 32.81
C MET A 28 -30.03 -7.81 32.11
N GLY A 29 -29.92 -7.71 30.79
CA GLY A 29 -30.91 -7.07 29.92
C GLY A 29 -32.11 -7.99 29.69
N GLY A 30 -32.89 -8.25 30.74
CA GLY A 30 -34.19 -8.89 30.63
C GLY A 30 -35.25 -7.85 30.31
N HIS A 31 -35.73 -7.80 29.06
CA HIS A 31 -36.97 -7.10 28.74
C HIS A 31 -38.10 -7.63 29.65
N PRO A 32 -38.82 -6.76 30.39
CA PRO A 32 -39.85 -7.21 31.30
C PRO A 32 -41.07 -7.70 30.51
N LEU A 33 -41.48 -8.95 30.76
CA LEU A 33 -42.81 -9.41 30.41
C LEU A 33 -43.83 -8.51 31.13
N VAL A 34 -44.57 -7.75 30.34
CA VAL A 34 -45.74 -6.98 30.77
C VAL A 34 -46.80 -7.97 31.26
N ALA A 35 -46.88 -8.14 32.58
CA ALA A 35 -48.04 -8.74 33.23
C ALA A 35 -49.05 -7.62 33.50
N LEU A 36 -50.06 -7.51 32.63
CA LEU A 36 -51.26 -6.73 32.88
C LEU A 36 -52.04 -7.38 34.04
N ALA A 37 -52.02 -6.74 35.20
CA ALA A 37 -52.89 -7.10 36.32
C ALA A 37 -54.31 -6.52 36.08
N PRO A 38 -55.37 -7.19 36.57
CA PRO A 38 -56.73 -6.75 36.34
C PRO A 38 -57.03 -5.42 37.02
N ASP A 39 -57.59 -4.48 36.27
CA ASP A 39 -58.31 -3.33 36.80
C ASP A 39 -59.52 -3.83 37.58
N VAL A 40 -59.49 -3.65 38.90
CA VAL A 40 -60.70 -3.65 39.73
C VAL A 40 -60.71 -2.35 40.52
N ALA A 41 -61.31 -1.34 39.90
CA ALA A 41 -61.93 -0.26 40.63
C ALA A 41 -63.20 -0.80 41.32
N SER A 42 -63.14 -1.02 42.63
CA SER A 42 -64.25 -0.66 43.53
C SER A 42 -63.85 -0.81 45.00
N PRO A 43 -64.52 -0.06 45.89
CA PRO A 43 -63.96 0.42 47.14
C PRO A 43 -64.46 -0.41 48.32
N GLU A 44 -63.56 -0.77 49.21
CA GLU A 44 -63.94 -0.99 50.60
C GLU A 44 -62.76 -0.60 51.48
N GLU A 45 -62.81 0.65 51.95
CA GLU A 45 -62.12 1.06 53.16
C GLU A 45 -62.68 0.24 54.32
N ALA A 46 -62.15 -0.98 54.51
CA ALA A 46 -62.27 -1.67 55.77
C ALA A 46 -61.35 -0.94 56.76
N GLN A 47 -61.95 0.01 57.48
CA GLN A 47 -61.34 0.65 58.64
C GLN A 47 -60.71 -0.41 59.56
N PRO A 48 -59.57 -0.10 60.19
CA PRO A 48 -58.95 -0.98 61.18
C PRO A 48 -59.81 -0.97 62.45
N SER A 49 -60.78 -1.90 62.51
CA SER A 49 -61.58 -2.12 63.71
C SER A 49 -60.67 -2.61 64.84
N THR A 50 -60.39 -1.68 65.73
CA THR A 50 -59.80 -1.86 67.04
C THR A 50 -60.47 -3.00 67.82
N SER A 51 -59.64 -3.92 68.30
CA SER A 51 -59.80 -4.74 69.51
C SER A 51 -61.22 -5.26 69.83
N THR A 52 -61.65 -6.33 69.17
CA THR A 52 -62.64 -7.23 69.77
C THR A 52 -61.93 -8.05 70.86
N ASP A 53 -62.44 -7.97 72.08
CA ASP A 53 -61.96 -8.72 73.24
C ASP A 53 -61.89 -10.22 72.88
N VAL A 54 -60.73 -10.84 73.09
CA VAL A 54 -60.41 -12.19 72.57
C VAL A 54 -61.40 -13.24 73.09
N THR A 55 -61.88 -13.02 74.31
CA THR A 55 -62.83 -13.86 75.04
C THR A 55 -64.25 -13.81 74.47
N ALA A 56 -64.59 -12.78 73.70
CA ALA A 56 -65.88 -12.63 73.03
C ALA A 56 -65.91 -13.26 71.62
N SER A 57 -64.82 -13.87 71.16
CA SER A 57 -64.78 -14.57 69.88
C SER A 57 -65.74 -15.77 69.89
N PRO A 58 -66.52 -15.99 68.81
CA PRO A 58 -67.40 -17.17 68.67
C PRO A 58 -66.66 -18.49 68.91
N ALA A 59 -65.37 -18.56 68.54
CA ALA A 59 -64.54 -19.74 68.76
C ALA A 59 -64.25 -19.98 70.26
N PHE A 60 -64.01 -18.92 71.03
CA PHE A 60 -63.82 -19.02 72.48
C PHE A 60 -65.12 -19.40 73.19
N GLN A 61 -66.26 -18.85 72.74
CA GLN A 61 -67.59 -19.19 73.26
C GLN A 61 -67.94 -20.65 73.00
N CYS A 62 -67.71 -21.18 71.80
CA CYS A 62 -67.90 -22.60 71.50
C CYS A 62 -67.00 -23.52 72.33
N ILE A 63 -65.76 -23.11 72.62
CA ILE A 63 -64.86 -23.90 73.48
C ILE A 63 -65.34 -23.88 74.94
N GLU A 64 -65.89 -22.76 75.44
CA GLU A 64 -66.49 -22.70 76.78
C GLU A 64 -67.79 -23.49 76.89
N GLU A 65 -68.64 -23.50 75.86
CA GLU A 65 -69.84 -24.33 75.81
C GLU A 65 -69.50 -25.82 75.81
N LEU A 66 -68.45 -26.23 75.08
CA LEU A 66 -67.99 -27.62 75.09
C LEU A 66 -67.39 -28.02 76.44
N LEU A 67 -66.78 -27.07 77.16
CA LEU A 67 -66.27 -27.28 78.51
C LEU A 67 -67.40 -27.39 79.54
N SER A 68 -68.43 -26.52 79.46
CA SER A 68 -69.59 -26.52 80.37
C SER A 68 -70.49 -27.74 80.17
N LEU A 69 -70.59 -28.27 78.94
CA LEU A 69 -71.26 -29.53 78.63
C LEU A 69 -70.45 -30.78 79.03
N GLY A 70 -69.25 -30.63 79.59
CA GLY A 70 -68.38 -31.73 80.03
C GLY A 70 -67.80 -32.59 78.90
N LYS A 71 -67.91 -32.15 77.64
CA LYS A 71 -67.47 -32.90 76.44
C LYS A 71 -65.96 -32.85 76.24
N ILE A 72 -65.27 -31.86 76.82
CA ILE A 72 -63.81 -31.71 76.78
C ILE A 72 -63.25 -31.45 78.18
N SER A 73 -62.03 -31.92 78.44
CA SER A 73 -61.35 -31.65 79.71
C SER A 73 -60.84 -30.20 79.79
N PRO A 74 -60.69 -29.63 81.00
CA PRO A 74 -60.15 -28.28 81.19
C PRO A 74 -58.78 -28.08 80.52
N THR A 75 -57.92 -29.10 80.57
CA THR A 75 -56.60 -29.10 79.93
C THR A 75 -56.68 -29.05 78.41
N ARG A 76 -57.68 -29.71 77.81
CA ARG A 76 -57.90 -29.69 76.35
C ARG A 76 -58.52 -28.38 75.88
N ALA A 77 -59.43 -27.80 76.67
CA ALA A 77 -59.98 -26.47 76.41
C ALA A 77 -58.88 -25.39 76.45
N ALA A 78 -57.98 -25.43 77.45
CA ALA A 78 -56.84 -24.52 77.54
C ALA A 78 -55.90 -24.62 76.32
N LYS A 79 -55.59 -25.84 75.87
CA LYS A 79 -54.76 -26.06 74.65
C LYS A 79 -55.43 -25.55 73.38
N LEU A 80 -56.75 -25.71 73.24
CA LEU A 80 -57.49 -25.20 72.08
C LEU A 80 -57.55 -23.67 72.08
N LYS A 81 -57.79 -23.05 73.24
CA LYS A 81 -57.75 -21.58 73.41
C LYS A 81 -56.37 -21.02 73.09
N SER A 82 -55.29 -21.67 73.56
CA SER A 82 -53.92 -21.25 73.24
C SER A 82 -53.57 -21.45 71.76
N SER A 83 -54.02 -22.55 71.14
CA SER A 83 -53.81 -22.79 69.71
C SER A 83 -54.55 -21.78 68.84
N TYR A 84 -55.77 -21.39 69.23
CA TYR A 84 -56.53 -20.36 68.53
C TYR A 84 -55.90 -18.98 68.66
N LEU A 85 -55.39 -18.64 69.86
CA LEU A 85 -54.61 -17.42 70.07
C LEU A 85 -53.38 -17.35 69.15
N LEU A 86 -52.57 -18.42 69.13
CA LEU A 86 -51.40 -18.50 68.26
C LEU A 86 -51.75 -18.35 66.77
N LEU A 87 -52.84 -18.98 66.32
CA LEU A 87 -53.29 -18.84 64.94
C LEU A 87 -53.74 -17.41 64.63
N ARG A 88 -54.47 -16.77 65.56
CA ARG A 88 -54.92 -15.38 65.40
C ARG A 88 -53.73 -14.41 65.34
N ASP A 89 -52.75 -14.60 66.21
CA ASP A 89 -51.55 -13.76 66.26
C ASP A 89 -50.69 -13.95 65.01
N SER A 90 -50.58 -15.20 64.51
CA SER A 90 -49.92 -15.48 63.23
C SER A 90 -50.66 -14.87 62.04
N LEU A 91 -51.99 -14.93 62.02
CA LEU A 91 -52.81 -14.30 60.97
C LEU A 91 -52.65 -12.78 60.99
N LYS A 92 -52.68 -12.17 62.18
CA LYS A 92 -52.49 -10.74 62.35
C LYS A 92 -51.09 -10.31 61.91
N SER A 93 -50.05 -11.04 62.31
CA SER A 93 -48.67 -10.79 61.85
C SER A 93 -48.53 -10.92 60.33
N SER A 94 -49.23 -11.86 59.71
CA SER A 94 -49.24 -12.01 58.25
C SER A 94 -49.94 -10.83 57.57
N GLN A 95 -51.09 -10.41 58.07
CA GLN A 95 -51.83 -9.24 57.58
C GLN A 95 -51.00 -7.95 57.72
N ASP A 96 -50.35 -7.74 58.87
CA ASP A 96 -49.46 -6.59 59.09
C ASP A 96 -48.27 -6.60 58.10
N SER A 97 -47.70 -7.78 57.81
CA SER A 97 -46.62 -7.92 56.82
C SER A 97 -47.08 -7.66 55.38
N GLU A 98 -48.29 -8.09 55.03
CA GLU A 98 -48.89 -7.86 53.71
C GLU A 98 -49.17 -6.36 53.50
N ILE A 99 -49.73 -5.69 54.49
CA ILE A 99 -49.95 -4.23 54.49
C ILE A 99 -48.62 -3.50 54.31
N HIS A 100 -47.56 -3.92 55.01
CA HIS A 100 -46.22 -3.33 54.87
C HIS A 100 -45.67 -3.49 53.45
N LEU A 101 -45.72 -4.70 52.88
CA LEU A 101 -45.24 -4.99 51.52
C LEU A 101 -46.04 -4.22 50.46
N LEU A 102 -47.36 -4.10 50.63
CA LEU A 102 -48.20 -3.27 49.76
C LEU A 102 -47.83 -1.78 49.84
N GLY A 103 -47.50 -1.29 51.03
CA GLY A 103 -46.98 0.07 51.23
C GLY A 103 -45.63 0.28 50.52
N GLU A 104 -44.72 -0.68 50.59
CA GLU A 104 -43.45 -0.64 49.85
C GLU A 104 -43.64 -0.68 48.33
N ALA A 105 -44.51 -1.55 47.84
CA ALA A 105 -44.82 -1.64 46.41
C ALA A 105 -45.37 -0.31 45.87
N LYS A 106 -46.27 0.36 46.61
CA LYS A 106 -46.78 1.69 46.26
C LYS A 106 -45.67 2.74 46.22
N ARG A 107 -44.77 2.76 47.22
CA ARG A 107 -43.61 3.69 47.24
C ARG A 107 -42.68 3.47 46.05
N ARG A 108 -42.36 2.21 45.74
CA ARG A 108 -41.50 1.85 44.59
C ARG A 108 -42.14 2.22 43.26
N ARG A 109 -43.46 2.05 43.12
CA ARG A 109 -44.20 2.48 41.92
C ARG A 109 -44.15 4.00 41.75
N ALA A 110 -44.39 4.76 42.82
CA ALA A 110 -44.27 6.22 42.77
C ALA A 110 -42.85 6.70 42.41
N GLU A 111 -41.82 6.03 42.91
CA GLU A 111 -40.42 6.34 42.55
C GLU A 111 -40.12 5.99 41.08
N LEU A 112 -40.67 4.87 40.57
CA LEU A 112 -40.57 4.52 39.16
C LEU A 112 -41.27 5.56 38.26
N GLU A 113 -42.46 5.99 38.62
CA GLU A 113 -43.18 7.05 37.89
C GLU A 113 -42.41 8.38 37.92
N ARG A 114 -41.80 8.73 39.06
CA ARG A 114 -40.93 9.91 39.19
C ARG A 114 -39.72 9.82 38.25
N LEU A 115 -39.02 8.68 38.25
CA LEU A 115 -37.86 8.42 37.39
C LEU A 115 -38.25 8.40 35.91
N GLN A 116 -39.39 7.80 35.56
CA GLN A 116 -39.91 7.81 34.19
C GLN A 116 -40.26 9.22 33.72
N ALA A 117 -40.84 10.06 34.59
CA ALA A 117 -41.11 11.46 34.29
C ALA A 117 -39.83 12.33 34.22
N GLU A 118 -38.74 11.92 34.86
CA GLU A 118 -37.43 12.56 34.76
C GLU A 118 -36.74 12.16 33.45
N VAL A 119 -36.78 10.88 33.08
CA VAL A 119 -36.29 10.38 31.78
C VAL A 119 -37.07 10.99 30.61
N ALA A 120 -38.39 11.07 30.70
CA ALA A 120 -39.21 11.69 29.66
C ALA A 120 -38.91 13.20 29.52
N ARG A 121 -38.57 13.89 30.62
CA ARG A 121 -38.14 15.30 30.57
C ARG A 121 -36.76 15.46 29.92
N THR A 122 -35.81 14.57 30.21
CA THR A 122 -34.50 14.58 29.55
C THR A 122 -34.61 14.25 28.05
N GLU A 123 -35.51 13.33 27.68
CA GLU A 123 -35.76 12.99 26.27
C GLU A 123 -36.50 14.13 25.51
N GLU A 124 -37.39 14.87 26.17
CA GLU A 124 -38.00 16.08 25.59
C GLU A 124 -36.99 17.23 25.46
N GLU A 125 -36.06 17.40 26.42
CA GLU A 125 -34.94 18.36 26.34
C GLU A 125 -33.95 18.02 25.21
N ASP A 126 -33.74 16.74 24.88
CA ASP A 126 -32.91 16.31 23.74
C ASP A 126 -33.52 16.64 22.35
N THR A 127 -34.83 16.92 22.27
CA THR A 127 -35.52 17.28 21.01
C THR A 127 -35.65 18.80 20.79
N SER A 128 -35.43 19.59 21.83
CA SER A 128 -35.48 21.05 21.81
C SER A 128 -34.06 21.57 21.87
N VAL A 129 -33.43 21.78 20.70
CA VAL A 129 -32.18 22.55 20.50
C VAL A 129 -31.34 22.64 21.78
N GLU A 130 -30.50 21.63 22.01
CA GLU A 130 -29.53 21.65 23.11
C GLU A 130 -28.96 23.07 23.23
N PRO A 131 -29.00 23.71 24.41
CA PRO A 131 -28.12 24.84 24.63
C PRO A 131 -26.71 24.29 24.40
N GLU A 132 -25.86 25.02 23.69
CA GLU A 132 -24.46 24.69 23.44
C GLU A 132 -23.80 24.17 24.73
N SER A 133 -23.86 22.86 24.95
CA SER A 133 -23.40 22.23 26.18
C SER A 133 -21.90 22.16 26.08
N GLU A 134 -21.19 22.48 27.16
CA GLU A 134 -19.72 22.40 27.26
C GLU A 134 -19.17 21.08 26.70
N VAL A 135 -19.95 20.00 26.78
CA VAL A 135 -19.62 18.68 26.22
C VAL A 135 -19.50 18.71 24.69
N ASN A 136 -20.40 19.39 23.98
CA ASN A 136 -20.35 19.53 22.53
C ASN A 136 -19.19 20.44 22.10
N GLU A 137 -18.93 21.52 22.84
CA GLU A 137 -17.76 22.36 22.60
C GLU A 137 -16.45 21.58 22.81
N LEU A 138 -16.34 20.83 23.91
CA LEU A 138 -15.18 19.99 24.20
C LEU A 138 -14.99 18.90 23.14
N ARG A 139 -16.07 18.31 22.64
CA ARG A 139 -16.02 17.31 21.56
C ARG A 139 -15.56 17.93 20.23
N GLN A 140 -16.02 19.14 19.93
CA GLN A 140 -15.59 19.88 18.75
C GLN A 140 -14.12 20.31 18.87
N GLN A 141 -13.70 20.79 20.04
CA GLN A 141 -12.29 21.15 20.34
C GLN A 141 -11.37 19.93 20.24
N LEU A 142 -11.79 18.77 20.77
CA LEU A 142 -11.03 17.53 20.67
C LEU A 142 -10.88 17.08 19.21
N LEU A 143 -11.97 17.12 18.44
CA LEU A 143 -11.95 16.76 17.03
C LEU A 143 -11.04 17.72 16.24
N GLN A 144 -11.10 19.01 16.54
CA GLN A 144 -10.26 20.02 15.93
C GLN A 144 -8.78 19.80 16.28
N ALA A 145 -8.44 19.56 17.55
CA ALA A 145 -7.10 19.24 17.98
C ALA A 145 -6.55 17.97 17.31
N TYR A 146 -7.39 16.94 17.15
CA TYR A 146 -7.01 15.70 16.48
C TYR A 146 -6.73 15.92 14.98
N ASN A 147 -7.57 16.71 14.31
CA ASN A 147 -7.37 17.09 12.91
C ASN A 147 -6.11 17.94 12.73
N GLU A 148 -5.83 18.87 13.64
CA GLU A 148 -4.63 19.71 13.62
C GLU A 148 -3.35 18.90 13.87
N LEU A 149 -3.39 17.96 14.83
CA LEU A 149 -2.31 17.01 15.08
C LEU A 149 -2.03 16.19 13.81
N LYS A 150 -3.08 15.63 13.20
CA LYS A 150 -2.93 14.83 11.98
C LYS A 150 -2.35 15.65 10.81
N ALA A 151 -2.82 16.88 10.64
CA ALA A 151 -2.27 17.80 9.65
C ALA A 151 -0.80 18.16 9.94
N SER A 152 -0.40 18.26 11.22
CA SER A 152 0.98 18.49 11.63
C SER A 152 1.88 17.29 11.30
N GLU A 153 1.44 16.07 11.64
CA GLU A 153 2.16 14.82 11.31
C GLU A 153 2.38 14.68 9.79
N ASP A 154 1.36 15.00 8.98
CA ASP A 154 1.47 14.95 7.52
C ASP A 154 2.47 15.98 6.97
N ARG A 155 2.50 17.20 7.56
CA ARG A 155 3.50 18.22 7.22
C ARG A 155 4.90 17.78 7.64
N GLU A 156 5.04 17.17 8.81
CA GLU A 156 6.31 16.66 9.30
C GLU A 156 6.83 15.55 8.39
N TYR A 157 5.98 14.58 8.03
CA TYR A 157 6.35 13.50 7.12
C TYR A 157 6.82 14.04 5.75
N LYS A 158 6.09 15.01 5.17
CA LYS A 158 6.51 15.68 3.92
C LYS A 158 7.85 16.40 4.08
N THR A 159 8.06 17.05 5.22
CA THR A 159 9.31 17.79 5.50
C THR A 159 10.48 16.83 5.69
N ARG A 160 10.31 15.74 6.44
CA ARG A 160 11.31 14.67 6.61
C ARG A 160 11.67 14.04 5.26
N HIS A 161 10.69 13.78 4.41
CA HIS A 161 10.95 13.28 3.06
C HIS A 161 11.77 14.27 2.22
N ARG A 162 11.41 15.55 2.21
CA ARG A 162 12.18 16.59 1.50
C ARG A 162 13.60 16.71 2.04
N LEU A 163 13.77 16.70 3.37
CA LEU A 163 15.07 16.69 4.02
C LEU A 163 15.92 15.51 3.55
N LYS A 164 15.33 14.31 3.47
CA LYS A 164 16.02 13.12 2.96
C LYS A 164 16.45 13.29 1.50
N CYS A 165 15.58 13.81 0.63
CA CYS A 165 15.94 14.12 -0.75
C CYS A 165 17.10 15.11 -0.83
N PHE A 166 17.07 16.20 -0.06
CA PHE A 166 18.16 17.18 -0.01
C PHE A 166 19.46 16.57 0.53
N TRP A 167 19.37 15.66 1.50
CA TRP A 167 20.54 14.95 2.02
C TRP A 167 21.17 14.04 0.97
N GLU A 168 20.34 13.32 0.20
CA GLU A 168 20.80 12.49 -0.91
C GLU A 168 21.43 13.34 -2.02
N GLU A 169 20.79 14.46 -2.41
CA GLU A 169 21.30 15.41 -3.39
C GLU A 169 22.64 16.03 -2.95
N LYS A 170 22.73 16.52 -1.71
CA LYS A 170 23.99 17.00 -1.13
C LYS A 170 25.09 15.94 -1.23
N ARG A 171 24.78 14.69 -0.87
CA ARG A 171 25.75 13.58 -0.96
C ARG A 171 26.18 13.28 -2.40
N TYR A 172 25.26 13.42 -3.37
CA TYR A 172 25.60 13.28 -4.78
C TYR A 172 26.50 14.42 -5.26
N LEU A 173 26.19 15.66 -4.90
CA LEU A 173 27.00 16.84 -5.25
C LEU A 173 28.38 16.83 -4.59
N GLU A 174 28.48 16.35 -3.35
CA GLU A 174 29.76 16.15 -2.66
C GLU A 174 30.62 15.11 -3.40
N LYS A 175 30.04 13.96 -3.76
CA LYS A 175 30.74 12.95 -4.57
C LYS A 175 31.10 13.46 -5.95
N GLU A 176 30.21 14.23 -6.59
CA GLU A 176 30.46 14.83 -7.89
C GLU A 176 31.62 15.83 -7.81
N ASN A 177 31.67 16.69 -6.79
CA ASN A 177 32.81 17.59 -6.51
C ASN A 177 34.11 16.82 -6.24
N GLU A 178 34.06 15.70 -5.53
CA GLU A 178 35.23 14.83 -5.33
C GLU A 178 35.70 14.19 -6.64
N THR A 179 34.78 13.88 -7.56
CA THR A 179 35.09 13.29 -8.87
C THR A 179 35.43 14.30 -9.98
N GLN A 180 34.92 15.53 -9.91
CA GLN A 180 35.01 16.51 -11.01
C GLN A 180 36.33 17.27 -11.09
N LEU A 181 37.24 17.18 -10.13
CA LEU A 181 38.66 17.53 -10.27
C LEU A 181 39.37 17.09 -8.99
N LYS A 182 40.55 16.48 -9.11
CA LYS A 182 41.36 16.18 -7.93
C LYS A 182 41.67 17.52 -7.26
N ARG A 183 41.28 17.70 -6.00
CA ARG A 183 41.51 18.92 -5.22
C ARG A 183 42.94 19.48 -5.37
N ALA A 184 43.93 18.58 -5.48
CA ALA A 184 45.33 18.87 -5.75
C ALA A 184 45.61 19.52 -7.13
N GLU A 185 44.87 19.18 -8.19
CA GLU A 185 45.02 19.79 -9.52
C GLU A 185 44.41 21.20 -9.56
N LEU A 186 43.32 21.43 -8.82
CA LEU A 186 42.73 22.76 -8.64
C LEU A 186 43.62 23.64 -7.77
N GLU A 187 44.10 23.13 -6.63
CA GLU A 187 45.04 23.82 -5.74
C GLU A 187 46.33 24.19 -6.49
N SER A 188 46.92 23.25 -7.23
CA SER A 188 48.09 23.51 -8.10
C SER A 188 47.80 24.55 -9.19
N ARG A 189 46.60 24.55 -9.78
CA ARG A 189 46.23 25.55 -10.80
C ARG A 189 46.02 26.93 -10.19
N THR A 190 45.46 27.02 -8.98
CA THR A 190 45.36 28.29 -8.24
C THR A 190 46.72 28.80 -7.79
N GLU A 191 47.62 27.93 -7.31
CA GLU A 191 48.99 28.29 -6.94
C GLU A 191 49.76 28.80 -8.16
N ASN A 192 49.71 28.10 -9.29
CA ASN A 192 50.34 28.54 -10.54
C ASN A 192 49.77 29.88 -11.03
N LEU A 193 48.45 30.09 -10.95
CA LEU A 193 47.85 31.37 -11.32
C LEU A 193 48.26 32.51 -10.38
N GLN A 194 48.44 32.21 -9.10
CA GLN A 194 48.88 33.17 -8.08
C GLN A 194 50.36 33.51 -8.25
N GLU A 195 51.21 32.54 -8.59
CA GLU A 195 52.61 32.76 -8.96
C GLU A 195 52.72 33.63 -10.22
N MET A 196 51.98 33.29 -11.28
CA MET A 196 51.91 34.09 -12.51
C MET A 196 51.39 35.52 -12.26
N TYR A 197 50.43 35.69 -11.34
CA TYR A 197 49.93 37.01 -10.95
C TYR A 197 50.99 37.83 -10.22
N GLU A 198 51.69 37.24 -9.25
CA GLU A 198 52.75 37.94 -8.52
C GLU A 198 53.94 38.27 -9.42
N ASP A 199 54.27 37.40 -10.39
CA ASP A 199 55.31 37.68 -11.37
C ASP A 199 54.91 38.79 -12.35
N LEU A 200 53.68 38.78 -12.84
CA LEU A 200 53.16 39.87 -13.67
C LEU A 200 53.13 41.20 -12.91
N LYS A 201 52.81 41.16 -11.61
CA LYS A 201 52.81 42.34 -10.73
C LYS A 201 54.23 42.88 -10.51
N LYS A 202 55.23 42.01 -10.33
CA LYS A 202 56.65 42.40 -10.29
C LYS A 202 57.09 43.02 -11.63
N GLU A 203 56.72 42.40 -12.75
CA GLU A 203 57.04 42.91 -14.09
C GLU A 203 56.40 44.29 -14.33
N VAL A 204 55.13 44.46 -13.98
CA VAL A 204 54.44 45.76 -14.07
C VAL A 204 55.11 46.80 -13.19
N HIS A 205 55.54 46.44 -11.97
CA HIS A 205 56.28 47.35 -11.10
C HIS A 205 57.63 47.74 -11.71
N GLN A 206 58.38 46.79 -12.27
CA GLN A 206 59.64 47.03 -12.94
C GLN A 206 59.48 47.92 -14.18
N LYS A 207 58.45 47.67 -15.00
CA LYS A 207 58.11 48.50 -16.16
C LYS A 207 57.71 49.91 -15.75
N ARG A 208 57.00 50.10 -14.63
CA ARG A 208 56.70 51.43 -14.09
C ARG A 208 57.94 52.17 -13.59
N LEU A 209 58.94 51.46 -13.06
CA LEU A 209 60.23 52.07 -12.70
C LEU A 209 61.02 52.47 -13.95
N GLU A 210 61.07 51.60 -14.95
CA GLU A 210 61.71 51.88 -16.25
C GLU A 210 61.06 53.09 -16.93
N VAL A 211 59.73 53.16 -16.97
CA VAL A 211 59.00 54.32 -17.51
C VAL A 211 59.32 55.59 -16.74
N ARG A 212 59.41 55.56 -15.41
CA ARG A 212 59.78 56.75 -14.61
C ARG A 212 61.20 57.20 -14.92
N SER A 213 62.17 56.30 -14.93
CA SER A 213 63.56 56.60 -15.32
C SER A 213 63.62 57.20 -16.72
N LEU A 214 62.92 56.60 -17.70
CA LEU A 214 62.89 57.10 -19.07
C LEU A 214 62.18 58.45 -19.16
N THR A 215 61.19 58.71 -18.31
CA THR A 215 60.52 60.02 -18.25
C THR A 215 61.46 61.07 -17.68
N GLU A 216 62.19 60.77 -16.61
CA GLU A 216 63.23 61.64 -16.05
C GLU A 216 64.34 61.89 -17.07
N ASP A 217 64.76 60.86 -17.81
CA ASP A 217 65.71 60.99 -18.91
C ASP A 217 65.14 61.90 -20.00
N VAL A 218 63.89 61.70 -20.43
CA VAL A 218 63.23 62.55 -21.43
C VAL A 218 63.11 63.99 -20.95
N GLU A 219 62.69 64.24 -19.70
CA GLU A 219 62.61 65.58 -19.10
C GLU A 219 64.00 66.24 -19.04
N SER A 220 65.05 65.49 -18.72
CA SER A 220 66.43 66.00 -18.73
C SER A 220 66.88 66.35 -20.16
N HIS A 221 66.54 65.52 -21.14
CA HIS A 221 66.79 65.78 -22.56
C HIS A 221 65.95 66.96 -23.06
N GLU A 222 64.71 67.12 -22.63
CA GLU A 222 63.86 68.26 -22.96
C GLU A 222 64.40 69.55 -22.36
N MET A 223 64.87 69.54 -21.11
CA MET A 223 65.58 70.68 -20.51
C MET A 223 66.86 71.02 -21.28
N GLN A 224 67.59 70.00 -21.74
CA GLN A 224 68.78 70.18 -22.56
C GLN A 224 68.44 70.72 -23.95
N ILE A 225 67.41 70.18 -24.61
CA ILE A 225 66.85 70.68 -25.86
C ILE A 225 66.35 72.11 -25.69
N LEU A 226 65.73 72.49 -24.58
CA LEU A 226 65.29 73.87 -24.34
C LEU A 226 66.46 74.84 -24.18
N LYS A 227 67.56 74.41 -23.55
CA LYS A 227 68.83 75.17 -23.50
C LYS A 227 69.44 75.29 -24.90
N GLU A 228 69.57 74.18 -25.62
CA GLU A 228 70.06 74.14 -26.99
C GLU A 228 69.15 74.91 -27.95
N GLN A 229 67.84 74.91 -27.77
CA GLN A 229 66.86 75.70 -28.52
C GLN A 229 66.94 77.18 -28.19
N LYS A 230 67.32 77.57 -26.96
CA LYS A 230 67.61 78.96 -26.62
C LYS A 230 68.87 79.42 -27.34
N GLU A 231 69.95 78.63 -27.26
CA GLU A 231 71.18 78.88 -28.02
C GLU A 231 70.96 78.85 -29.52
N LEU A 232 70.10 77.95 -30.02
CA LEU A 232 69.70 77.87 -31.41
C LEU A 232 68.76 79.00 -31.79
N ARG A 233 67.90 79.53 -30.92
CA ARG A 233 67.13 80.76 -31.20
C ARG A 233 68.07 81.95 -31.35
N ASP A 234 69.07 82.07 -30.48
CA ASP A 234 70.12 83.09 -30.59
C ASP A 234 70.92 82.91 -31.91
N LYS A 235 71.19 81.66 -32.32
CA LYS A 235 71.79 81.33 -33.63
C LYS A 235 70.80 81.44 -34.81
N MET A 236 69.50 81.28 -34.61
CA MET A 236 68.43 81.28 -35.63
C MET A 236 67.98 82.70 -35.93
N GLU A 237 68.17 83.64 -35.00
CA GLU A 237 68.13 85.07 -35.29
C GLU A 237 69.32 85.47 -36.21
N ILE A 238 70.45 84.75 -36.12
CA ILE A 238 71.61 84.85 -37.02
C ILE A 238 71.41 84.06 -38.34
N ILE A 239 70.65 82.95 -38.33
CA ILE A 239 70.45 82.02 -39.46
C ILE A 239 69.13 82.28 -40.23
N LYS A 240 68.16 83.04 -39.70
CA LYS A 240 66.99 83.57 -40.45
C LYS A 240 67.40 84.46 -41.63
N VAL A 241 68.65 84.94 -41.64
CA VAL A 241 69.29 85.63 -42.78
C VAL A 241 69.86 84.65 -43.82
N LYS A 242 69.98 83.34 -43.52
CA LYS A 242 70.72 82.35 -44.34
C LYS A 242 69.97 81.05 -44.71
N GLU A 243 68.73 80.83 -44.27
CA GLU A 243 68.00 79.58 -44.54
C GLU A 243 66.71 79.75 -45.35
N ALA A 244 66.73 80.64 -46.34
CA ALA A 244 65.75 80.63 -47.45
C ALA A 244 66.15 79.67 -48.60
N GLU A 245 67.23 78.88 -48.49
CA GLU A 245 67.84 78.23 -49.66
C GLU A 245 68.01 76.70 -49.66
N LYS A 246 67.59 75.90 -48.66
CA LYS A 246 67.92 74.45 -48.68
C LYS A 246 66.82 73.47 -48.24
N ALA A 247 65.64 73.57 -48.84
CA ALA A 247 64.66 72.49 -48.85
C ALA A 247 65.01 71.46 -49.95
N GLY A 248 65.81 70.43 -49.62
CA GLY A 248 66.22 69.43 -50.63
C GLY A 248 66.62 68.03 -50.15
N LEU A 249 66.69 67.75 -48.84
CA LEU A 249 67.28 66.50 -48.32
C LEU A 249 66.34 65.64 -47.47
N ILE A 250 65.05 65.50 -47.85
CA ILE A 250 64.05 64.67 -47.12
C ILE A 250 63.70 63.36 -47.87
N SER A 251 64.27 63.08 -49.05
CA SER A 251 63.81 61.96 -49.91
C SER A 251 64.24 60.55 -49.45
N ILE A 252 65.41 60.40 -48.84
CA ILE A 252 65.99 59.06 -48.55
C ILE A 252 65.42 58.44 -47.25
N GLN A 253 65.05 59.26 -46.27
CA GLN A 253 64.48 58.78 -44.99
C GLN A 253 63.02 58.33 -45.14
N VAL A 254 62.25 59.00 -46.02
CA VAL A 254 60.88 58.64 -46.37
C VAL A 254 60.79 57.27 -47.08
N PHE A 255 61.81 56.88 -47.85
CA PHE A 255 61.81 55.59 -48.56
C PHE A 255 61.91 54.38 -47.62
N LYS A 256 62.82 54.41 -46.63
CA LYS A 256 62.99 53.33 -45.63
C LYS A 256 61.76 53.18 -44.72
N GLU A 257 61.13 54.30 -44.36
CA GLU A 257 59.86 54.34 -43.60
C GLU A 257 58.72 53.68 -44.41
N ASN A 258 58.65 53.97 -45.71
CA ASN A 258 57.64 53.42 -46.61
C ASN A 258 57.76 51.90 -46.81
N GLU A 259 58.97 51.35 -46.89
CA GLU A 259 59.16 49.89 -46.97
C GLU A 259 58.75 49.18 -45.68
N ARG A 260 59.11 49.71 -44.51
CA ARG A 260 58.67 49.18 -43.21
C ARG A 260 57.14 49.20 -43.09
N ARG A 261 56.50 50.28 -43.55
CA ARG A 261 55.03 50.40 -43.59
C ARG A 261 54.41 49.37 -44.53
N ARG A 262 55.04 49.09 -45.68
CA ARG A 262 54.59 48.10 -46.67
C ARG A 262 54.65 46.67 -46.12
N SER A 263 55.74 46.31 -45.44
CA SER A 263 55.90 45.00 -44.79
C SER A 263 54.85 44.79 -43.68
N LYS A 264 54.63 45.80 -42.81
CA LYS A 264 53.57 45.77 -41.79
C LYS A 264 52.19 45.58 -42.41
N LYS A 265 51.88 46.32 -43.49
CA LYS A 265 50.61 46.19 -44.23
C LYS A 265 50.42 44.77 -44.79
N GLN A 266 51.45 44.17 -45.35
CA GLN A 266 51.37 42.82 -45.91
C GLN A 266 51.16 41.75 -44.82
N SER A 267 51.80 41.91 -43.65
CA SER A 267 51.56 41.02 -42.50
C SER A 267 50.14 41.14 -41.94
N ALA A 268 49.57 42.35 -41.91
CA ALA A 268 48.20 42.59 -41.48
C ALA A 268 47.17 41.99 -42.49
N MET A 269 47.46 42.08 -43.78
CA MET A 269 46.61 41.51 -44.84
C MET A 269 46.53 39.98 -44.74
N LYS A 270 47.66 39.28 -44.50
CA LYS A 270 47.66 37.83 -44.25
C LYS A 270 46.85 37.43 -43.02
N LYS A 271 46.91 38.23 -41.94
CA LYS A 271 46.10 38.00 -40.73
C LYS A 271 44.60 38.21 -41.02
N MET A 272 44.25 39.22 -41.82
CA MET A 272 42.87 39.47 -42.23
C MET A 272 42.31 38.32 -43.07
N GLU A 273 43.08 37.79 -44.02
CA GLU A 273 42.70 36.62 -44.82
C GLU A 273 42.47 35.38 -43.95
N ALA A 274 43.34 35.12 -42.97
CA ALA A 274 43.18 34.00 -42.02
C ALA A 274 41.89 34.14 -41.19
N LEU A 275 41.62 35.33 -40.62
CA LEU A 275 40.40 35.59 -39.87
C LEU A 275 39.14 35.45 -40.74
N ASN A 276 39.21 35.81 -42.02
CA ASN A 276 38.08 35.69 -42.93
C ASN A 276 37.74 34.22 -43.24
N VAL A 277 38.75 33.34 -43.31
CA VAL A 277 38.55 31.88 -43.41
C VAL A 277 37.91 31.34 -42.13
N GLU A 278 38.42 31.71 -40.95
CA GLU A 278 37.85 31.30 -39.67
C GLU A 278 36.38 31.76 -39.51
N MET A 279 36.07 33.00 -39.93
CA MET A 279 34.69 33.50 -39.96
C MET A 279 33.79 32.66 -40.86
N SER A 280 34.23 32.32 -42.07
CA SER A 280 33.46 31.49 -42.99
C SER A 280 33.21 30.08 -42.44
N GLU A 281 34.18 29.49 -41.73
CA GLU A 281 34.00 28.20 -41.07
C GLU A 281 33.00 28.28 -39.91
N ILE A 282 33.04 29.36 -39.12
CA ILE A 282 32.09 29.60 -38.03
C ILE A 282 30.67 29.80 -38.59
N GLU A 283 30.52 30.57 -39.66
CA GLU A 283 29.24 30.78 -40.35
C GLU A 283 28.66 29.46 -40.86
N GLN A 284 29.48 28.60 -41.48
CA GLN A 284 29.04 27.27 -41.91
C GLN A 284 28.62 26.39 -40.73
N ARG A 285 29.38 26.39 -39.63
CA ARG A 285 28.99 25.64 -38.42
C ARG A 285 27.68 26.18 -37.82
N ALA A 286 27.47 27.49 -37.86
CA ALA A 286 26.23 28.11 -37.39
C ALA A 286 25.02 27.69 -38.24
N THR A 287 25.15 27.67 -39.57
CA THR A 287 24.06 27.23 -40.46
C THR A 287 23.70 25.77 -40.25
N GLU A 288 24.69 24.88 -40.08
CA GLU A 288 24.41 23.47 -39.77
C GLU A 288 23.72 23.28 -38.40
N VAL A 289 24.10 24.06 -37.38
CA VAL A 289 23.44 24.03 -36.07
C VAL A 289 21.99 24.50 -36.18
N ASP A 290 21.74 25.56 -36.96
CA ASP A 290 20.39 26.07 -37.20
C ASP A 290 19.49 25.04 -37.91
N GLU A 291 20.01 24.34 -38.91
CA GLU A 291 19.29 23.26 -39.58
C GLU A 291 18.97 22.09 -38.63
N ARG A 292 19.94 21.69 -37.80
CA ARG A 292 19.72 20.67 -36.76
C ARG A 292 18.65 21.11 -35.76
N ASN A 293 18.68 22.37 -35.33
CA ASN A 293 17.68 22.95 -34.43
C ASN A 293 16.27 22.96 -35.07
N ARG A 294 16.15 23.35 -36.34
CA ARG A 294 14.87 23.31 -37.08
C ARG A 294 14.34 21.88 -37.17
N SER A 295 15.20 20.91 -37.47
CA SER A 295 14.82 19.48 -37.52
C SER A 295 14.33 18.98 -36.15
N LEU A 296 15.04 19.31 -35.08
CA LEU A 296 14.65 18.96 -33.71
C LEU A 296 13.32 19.59 -33.31
N MET A 297 13.08 20.85 -33.68
CA MET A 297 11.81 21.53 -33.42
C MET A 297 10.62 20.88 -34.14
N LEU A 298 10.80 20.44 -35.39
CA LEU A 298 9.77 19.71 -36.12
C LEU A 298 9.47 18.35 -35.46
N LYS A 299 10.51 17.60 -35.09
CA LYS A 299 10.36 16.33 -34.35
C LYS A 299 9.65 16.53 -33.01
N LYS A 300 10.00 17.59 -32.27
CA LYS A 300 9.33 17.95 -31.01
C LYS A 300 7.84 18.21 -31.22
N LYS A 301 7.46 18.95 -32.27
CA LYS A 301 6.05 19.23 -32.60
C LYS A 301 5.27 17.96 -32.98
N ALA A 302 5.89 17.06 -33.75
CA ALA A 302 5.27 15.78 -34.09
C ALA A 302 5.02 14.93 -32.84
N LEU A 303 6.04 14.78 -31.99
CA LEU A 303 5.93 14.03 -30.73
C LEU A 303 4.93 14.65 -29.75
N SER A 304 4.82 15.99 -29.68
CA SER A 304 3.79 16.62 -28.85
C SER A 304 2.38 16.31 -29.34
N GLY A 305 2.16 16.31 -30.66
CA GLY A 305 0.86 15.94 -31.24
C GLY A 305 0.49 14.46 -30.99
N GLU A 306 1.45 13.55 -31.14
CA GLU A 306 1.25 12.13 -30.80
C GLU A 306 0.90 11.93 -29.31
N LEU A 307 1.59 12.66 -28.43
CA LEU A 307 1.36 12.62 -26.99
C LEU A 307 -0.01 13.18 -26.61
N GLU A 308 -0.46 14.26 -27.23
CA GLU A 308 -1.81 14.80 -27.08
C GLU A 308 -2.88 13.80 -27.57
N GLY A 309 -2.64 13.13 -28.71
CA GLY A 309 -3.52 12.07 -29.21
C GLY A 309 -3.60 10.86 -28.27
N LEU A 310 -2.48 10.46 -27.65
CA LEU A 310 -2.45 9.41 -26.63
C LEU A 310 -3.20 9.82 -25.36
N ARG A 311 -3.06 11.07 -24.91
CA ARG A 311 -3.82 11.61 -23.77
C ARG A 311 -5.32 11.59 -24.04
N ALA A 312 -5.75 12.08 -25.20
CA ALA A 312 -7.16 12.09 -25.58
C ALA A 312 -7.77 10.68 -25.61
N ARG A 313 -7.03 9.68 -26.12
CA ARG A 313 -7.44 8.26 -26.06
C ARG A 313 -7.53 7.74 -24.63
N GLY A 314 -6.57 8.10 -23.79
CA GLY A 314 -6.59 7.75 -22.36
C GLY A 314 -7.82 8.32 -21.65
N ASP A 315 -8.14 9.59 -21.90
CA ASP A 315 -9.31 10.27 -21.32
C ASP A 315 -10.62 9.66 -21.82
N ALA A 316 -10.71 9.29 -23.10
CA ALA A 316 -11.87 8.60 -23.67
C ALA A 316 -12.09 7.23 -23.01
N CYS A 317 -11.03 6.42 -22.93
CA CYS A 317 -11.08 5.11 -22.27
C CYS A 317 -11.46 5.24 -20.78
N GLN A 318 -10.94 6.25 -20.08
CA GLN A 318 -11.31 6.51 -18.69
C GLN A 318 -12.81 6.86 -18.55
N LYS A 319 -13.37 7.65 -19.47
CA LYS A 319 -14.80 7.98 -19.48
C LYS A 319 -15.66 6.73 -19.70
N GLU A 320 -15.28 5.88 -20.65
CA GLU A 320 -15.95 4.59 -20.88
C GLU A 320 -15.89 3.71 -19.64
N CYS A 321 -14.73 3.55 -18.99
CA CYS A 321 -14.63 2.79 -17.74
C CYS A 321 -15.54 3.34 -16.63
N ARG A 322 -15.66 4.67 -16.51
CA ARG A 322 -16.59 5.29 -15.55
C ARG A 322 -18.05 5.00 -15.89
N GLN A 323 -18.40 4.96 -17.17
CA GLN A 323 -19.75 4.60 -17.61
C GLN A 323 -20.06 3.14 -17.28
N TRP A 324 -19.18 2.20 -17.61
CA TRP A 324 -19.35 0.78 -17.27
C TRP A 324 -19.46 0.54 -15.76
N LEU A 325 -18.74 1.32 -14.94
CA LEU A 325 -18.87 1.23 -13.48
C LEU A 325 -20.26 1.66 -13.00
N LYS A 326 -20.82 2.75 -13.56
CA LYS A 326 -22.18 3.20 -13.23
C LYS A 326 -23.23 2.18 -13.65
N GLU A 327 -23.12 1.63 -14.86
CA GLU A 327 -24.03 0.59 -15.34
C GLU A 327 -23.99 -0.65 -14.43
N ARG A 328 -22.79 -1.05 -13.97
CA ARG A 328 -22.64 -2.14 -13.00
C ARG A 328 -23.22 -1.83 -11.62
N GLU A 329 -23.19 -0.57 -11.19
CA GLU A 329 -23.85 -0.14 -9.95
C GLU A 329 -25.37 -0.24 -10.08
N LEU A 330 -25.93 0.28 -11.18
CA LEU A 330 -27.36 0.17 -11.47
C LEU A 330 -27.83 -1.28 -11.54
N SER A 331 -27.11 -2.17 -12.24
CA SER A 331 -27.47 -3.60 -12.28
C SER A 331 -27.43 -4.27 -10.89
N ARG A 332 -26.53 -3.83 -10.00
CA ARG A 332 -26.51 -4.34 -8.60
C ARG A 332 -27.71 -3.87 -7.80
N GLU A 333 -28.16 -2.64 -8.03
CA GLU A 333 -29.38 -2.11 -7.41
C GLU A 333 -30.61 -2.86 -7.92
N GLU A 334 -30.72 -3.08 -9.23
CA GLU A 334 -31.79 -3.90 -9.84
C GLU A 334 -31.82 -5.33 -9.27
N GLU A 335 -30.65 -5.98 -9.13
CA GLU A 335 -30.53 -7.29 -8.50
C GLU A 335 -31.03 -7.28 -7.05
N ALA A 336 -30.69 -6.23 -6.28
CA ALA A 336 -31.16 -6.09 -4.90
C ALA A 336 -32.68 -5.90 -4.81
N GLU A 337 -33.28 -5.13 -5.74
CA GLU A 337 -34.73 -4.96 -5.85
C GLU A 337 -35.44 -6.29 -6.19
N PHE A 338 -34.88 -7.07 -7.12
CA PHE A 338 -35.40 -8.40 -7.44
C PHE A 338 -35.31 -9.36 -6.25
N MET A 339 -34.21 -9.31 -5.49
CA MET A 339 -34.05 -10.12 -4.28
C MET A 339 -35.06 -9.74 -3.20
N GLY A 340 -35.32 -8.44 -3.00
CA GLY A 340 -36.37 -7.95 -2.10
C GLY A 340 -37.77 -8.42 -2.54
N SER A 341 -38.08 -8.28 -3.83
CA SER A 341 -39.35 -8.74 -4.41
C SER A 341 -39.54 -10.26 -4.26
N ARG A 342 -38.47 -11.04 -4.47
CA ARG A 342 -38.47 -12.49 -4.27
C ARG A 342 -38.76 -12.85 -2.82
N GLY A 343 -38.14 -12.17 -1.85
CA GLY A 343 -38.40 -12.38 -0.43
C GLY A 343 -39.87 -12.14 -0.05
N ILE A 344 -40.47 -11.06 -0.56
CA ILE A 344 -41.90 -10.77 -0.34
C ILE A 344 -42.79 -11.88 -0.92
N LEU A 345 -42.49 -12.36 -2.13
CA LEU A 345 -43.24 -13.44 -2.76
C LEU A 345 -43.10 -14.77 -1.99
N GLU A 346 -41.91 -15.06 -1.46
CA GLU A 346 -41.67 -16.24 -0.63
C GLU A 346 -42.46 -16.19 0.68
N MET A 347 -42.50 -15.04 1.36
CA MET A 347 -43.35 -14.84 2.54
C MET A 347 -44.84 -15.03 2.23
N LYS A 348 -45.31 -14.47 1.10
CA LYS A 348 -46.70 -14.67 0.64
C LYS A 348 -47.00 -16.14 0.37
N LEU A 349 -46.06 -16.85 -0.27
CA LEU A 349 -46.21 -18.28 -0.53
C LEU A 349 -46.28 -19.08 0.77
N GLN A 350 -45.42 -18.78 1.75
CA GLN A 350 -45.46 -19.42 3.07
C GLN A 350 -46.79 -19.19 3.79
N SER A 351 -47.33 -17.97 3.76
CA SER A 351 -48.66 -17.66 4.30
C SER A 351 -49.76 -18.50 3.64
N ILE A 352 -49.77 -18.60 2.31
CA ILE A 352 -50.75 -19.40 1.57
C ILE A 352 -50.64 -20.89 1.93
N VAL A 353 -49.41 -21.40 2.07
CA VAL A 353 -49.17 -22.80 2.46
C VAL A 353 -49.69 -23.04 3.88
N TYR A 354 -49.45 -22.11 4.80
CA TYR A 354 -49.97 -22.18 6.16
C TYR A 354 -51.51 -22.22 6.17
N ASP A 355 -52.16 -21.29 5.48
CA ASP A 355 -53.62 -21.21 5.40
C ASP A 355 -54.21 -22.48 4.78
N ARG A 356 -53.59 -23.01 3.72
CA ARG A 356 -53.99 -24.28 3.10
C ARG A 356 -53.93 -25.44 4.10
N ASN A 357 -52.86 -25.54 4.88
CA ASN A 357 -52.69 -26.60 5.86
C ASN A 357 -53.72 -26.48 6.98
N TYR A 358 -53.95 -25.24 7.47
CA TYR A 358 -54.97 -24.96 8.48
C TYR A 358 -56.38 -25.34 8.00
N LEU A 359 -56.74 -24.95 6.77
CA LEU A 359 -58.02 -25.31 6.16
C LEU A 359 -58.16 -26.83 6.00
N HIS A 360 -57.11 -27.51 5.55
CA HIS A 360 -57.12 -28.97 5.40
C HIS A 360 -57.32 -29.67 6.76
N GLU A 361 -56.65 -29.21 7.82
CA GLU A 361 -56.80 -29.76 9.16
C GLU A 361 -58.21 -29.53 9.71
N SER A 362 -58.75 -28.32 9.55
CA SER A 362 -60.13 -27.98 9.91
C SER A 362 -61.15 -28.87 9.18
N GLN A 363 -61.01 -29.05 7.87
CA GLN A 363 -61.85 -29.95 7.08
C GLN A 363 -61.73 -31.41 7.53
N SER A 364 -60.53 -31.87 7.90
CA SER A 364 -60.33 -33.21 8.44
C SER A 364 -61.08 -33.43 9.75
N VAL A 365 -61.04 -32.44 10.66
CA VAL A 365 -61.80 -32.48 11.92
C VAL A 365 -63.30 -32.53 11.65
N GLN A 366 -63.82 -31.62 10.81
CA GLN A 366 -65.24 -31.59 10.44
C GLN A 366 -65.70 -32.90 9.79
N LEU A 367 -64.87 -33.52 8.94
CA LEU A 367 -65.17 -34.81 8.33
C LEU A 367 -65.28 -35.92 9.38
N LYS A 368 -64.37 -35.95 10.37
CA LYS A 368 -64.41 -36.92 11.48
C LYS A 368 -65.66 -36.71 12.35
N GLU A 369 -66.04 -35.48 12.63
CA GLU A 369 -67.28 -35.16 13.36
C GLU A 369 -68.52 -35.61 12.59
N LYS A 370 -68.60 -35.29 11.29
CA LYS A 370 -69.67 -35.78 10.41
C LYS A 370 -69.76 -37.31 10.42
N GLN A 371 -68.63 -38.01 10.35
CA GLN A 371 -68.60 -39.48 10.46
C GLN A 371 -69.10 -40.00 11.81
N ARG A 372 -68.80 -39.31 12.92
CA ARG A 372 -69.36 -39.65 14.25
C ARG A 372 -70.87 -39.48 14.27
N HIS A 373 -71.38 -38.38 13.73
CA HIS A 373 -72.82 -38.13 13.63
C HIS A 373 -73.53 -39.18 12.77
N LEU A 374 -72.97 -39.54 11.61
CA LEU A 374 -73.54 -40.58 10.75
C LEU A 374 -73.58 -41.95 11.46
N LYS A 375 -72.53 -42.32 12.19
CA LYS A 375 -72.51 -43.55 12.99
C LYS A 375 -73.56 -43.53 14.12
N ALA A 376 -73.75 -42.39 14.76
CA ALA A 376 -74.77 -42.22 15.79
C ALA A 376 -76.18 -42.32 15.19
N LEU A 377 -76.44 -41.68 14.06
CA LEU A 377 -77.71 -41.75 13.34
C LEU A 377 -78.03 -43.19 12.96
N ALA A 378 -77.10 -43.93 12.37
CA ALA A 378 -77.30 -45.33 11.99
C ALA A 378 -77.65 -46.22 13.20
N ARG A 379 -77.06 -45.96 14.38
CA ARG A 379 -77.44 -46.66 15.63
C ARG A 379 -78.86 -46.31 16.07
N MET A 380 -79.26 -45.04 15.97
CA MET A 380 -80.62 -44.62 16.33
C MET A 380 -81.66 -45.17 15.35
N GLU A 381 -81.35 -45.18 14.05
CA GLU A 381 -82.19 -45.81 13.02
C GLU A 381 -82.38 -47.30 13.29
N HIS A 382 -81.31 -48.02 13.64
CA HIS A 382 -81.39 -49.43 14.02
C HIS A 382 -82.22 -49.64 15.30
N ALA A 383 -82.03 -48.82 16.33
CA ALA A 383 -82.83 -48.88 17.55
C ALA A 383 -84.32 -48.60 17.28
N LEU A 384 -84.63 -47.66 16.39
CA LEU A 384 -85.99 -47.36 15.98
C LEU A 384 -86.62 -48.54 15.23
N THR A 385 -85.89 -49.21 14.34
CA THR A 385 -86.37 -50.41 13.63
C THR A 385 -86.68 -51.53 14.62
N MET A 386 -85.75 -51.84 15.53
CA MET A 386 -85.98 -52.83 16.59
C MET A 386 -87.19 -52.49 17.48
N ALA A 387 -87.36 -51.23 17.87
CA ALA A 387 -88.51 -50.78 18.66
C ALA A 387 -89.83 -50.91 17.88
N SER A 388 -89.80 -50.65 16.57
CA SER A 388 -90.97 -50.79 15.69
C SER A 388 -91.37 -52.26 15.54
N GLU A 389 -90.40 -53.15 15.32
CA GLU A 389 -90.62 -54.61 15.29
C GLU A 389 -91.15 -55.14 16.63
N GLN A 390 -90.61 -54.67 17.76
CA GLN A 390 -91.11 -55.03 19.10
C GLN A 390 -92.55 -54.54 19.34
N LEU A 391 -92.89 -53.36 18.84
CA LEU A 391 -94.25 -52.83 18.91
C LEU A 391 -95.22 -53.69 18.10
N GLU A 392 -94.87 -54.04 16.85
CA GLU A 392 -95.67 -54.95 16.01
C GLU A 392 -95.89 -56.31 16.67
N GLN A 393 -94.84 -56.89 17.28
CA GLN A 393 -94.94 -58.13 18.05
C GLN A 393 -95.88 -57.99 19.25
N THR A 394 -95.77 -56.90 20.01
CA THR A 394 -96.62 -56.63 21.18
C THR A 394 -98.08 -56.44 20.76
N GLN A 395 -98.33 -55.75 19.64
CA GLN A 395 -99.68 -55.61 19.07
C GLN A 395 -100.26 -56.96 18.64
N SER A 396 -99.46 -57.83 18.01
CA SER A 396 -99.88 -59.19 17.64
C SER A 396 -100.21 -60.05 18.88
N ILE A 397 -99.37 -59.99 19.92
CA ILE A 397 -99.62 -60.67 21.21
C ILE A 397 -100.89 -60.12 21.88
N TYR A 398 -101.10 -58.81 21.86
CA TYR A 398 -102.30 -58.18 22.40
C TYR A 398 -103.55 -58.67 21.68
N VAL A 399 -103.55 -58.73 20.35
CA VAL A 399 -104.66 -59.28 19.55
C VAL A 399 -104.90 -60.76 19.90
N ALA A 400 -103.84 -61.56 20.08
CA ALA A 400 -103.96 -62.98 20.45
C ALA A 400 -104.42 -63.21 21.90
N LEU A 401 -104.01 -62.37 22.84
CA LEU A 401 -104.47 -62.41 24.24
C LEU A 401 -105.90 -61.89 24.38
N HIS A 402 -106.27 -60.86 23.62
CA HIS A 402 -107.65 -60.38 23.55
C HIS A 402 -108.58 -61.48 23.01
N ALA A 403 -108.17 -62.20 21.97
CA ALA A 403 -108.88 -63.37 21.46
C ALA A 403 -108.96 -64.55 22.45
N LYS A 404 -108.03 -64.65 23.42
CA LYS A 404 -108.06 -65.65 24.51
C LYS A 404 -108.87 -65.19 25.73
N LEU A 405 -108.96 -63.87 25.95
CA LEU A 405 -109.77 -63.28 27.01
C LEU A 405 -111.27 -63.39 26.70
N ASP A 406 -111.64 -63.41 25.41
CA ASP A 406 -113.01 -63.68 24.95
C ASP A 406 -113.43 -65.17 25.07
N ALA A 407 -112.53 -66.08 25.51
CA ALA A 407 -112.72 -67.53 25.46
C ALA A 407 -112.60 -68.28 26.81
N VAL A 408 -112.91 -67.66 27.97
CA VAL A 408 -112.89 -68.36 29.27
C VAL A 408 -114.13 -68.05 30.16
N PRO A 409 -114.99 -69.06 30.45
CA PRO A 409 -116.02 -68.99 31.48
C PRO A 409 -115.48 -69.34 32.89
N LYS A 410 -115.98 -68.62 33.90
CA LYS A 410 -115.77 -68.85 35.34
C LYS A 410 -116.49 -70.11 35.83
N GLN A 411 -115.88 -70.93 36.69
CA GLN A 411 -116.51 -71.43 37.93
C GLN A 411 -115.56 -72.14 38.91
N GLU A 412 -115.96 -72.07 40.18
CA GLU A 412 -115.30 -72.45 41.43
C GLU A 412 -115.54 -73.91 41.89
N ALA A 413 -114.71 -74.32 42.88
CA ALA A 413 -114.87 -75.34 43.94
C ALA A 413 -113.74 -76.40 43.91
N SER A 414 -113.09 -76.82 45.01
CA SER A 414 -113.32 -76.65 46.44
C SER A 414 -111.99 -76.38 47.17
N ILE A 415 -112.02 -75.37 48.04
CA ILE A 415 -110.87 -74.80 48.76
C ILE A 415 -111.05 -75.16 50.23
N GLN A 416 -110.62 -76.35 50.65
CA GLN A 416 -110.41 -76.57 52.09
C GLN A 416 -109.30 -77.58 52.41
N GLN A 417 -108.98 -78.54 51.55
CA GLN A 417 -107.82 -79.43 51.76
C GLN A 417 -106.49 -78.89 51.22
N ARG A 418 -106.51 -77.81 50.42
CA ARG A 418 -105.29 -77.14 49.91
C ARG A 418 -104.63 -76.18 50.91
N MET A 419 -105.37 -75.62 51.87
CA MET A 419 -104.82 -74.55 52.72
C MET A 419 -103.86 -75.03 53.81
N GLU A 420 -103.93 -76.30 54.22
CA GLU A 420 -103.06 -76.84 55.28
C GLU A 420 -101.72 -77.34 54.73
N LEU A 421 -101.72 -78.09 53.61
CA LEU A 421 -100.50 -78.48 52.90
C LEU A 421 -99.74 -77.28 52.32
N GLN A 422 -100.45 -76.19 51.97
CA GLN A 422 -99.83 -74.96 51.49
C GLN A 422 -99.07 -74.20 52.58
N LYS A 423 -99.55 -74.19 53.84
CA LYS A 423 -98.87 -73.46 54.94
C LYS A 423 -97.53 -74.08 55.34
N GLU A 424 -97.40 -75.41 55.32
CA GLU A 424 -96.14 -76.09 55.65
C GLU A 424 -95.11 -75.98 54.52
N VAL A 425 -95.57 -76.07 53.27
CA VAL A 425 -94.74 -75.83 52.09
C VAL A 425 -94.28 -74.37 52.04
N ASP A 426 -95.14 -73.41 52.38
CA ASP A 426 -94.78 -71.99 52.41
C ASP A 426 -93.80 -71.67 53.53
N ALA A 427 -93.90 -72.31 54.71
CA ALA A 427 -92.95 -72.10 55.80
C ALA A 427 -91.54 -72.64 55.47
N LEU A 428 -91.43 -73.81 54.82
CA LEU A 428 -90.15 -74.38 54.40
C LEU A 428 -89.56 -73.64 53.20
N LYS A 429 -90.41 -73.18 52.26
CA LYS A 429 -90.00 -72.28 51.16
C LYS A 429 -89.41 -71.00 51.71
N VAL A 430 -90.09 -70.32 52.64
CA VAL A 430 -89.60 -69.06 53.22
C VAL A 430 -88.24 -69.25 53.91
N ARG A 431 -88.01 -70.35 54.63
CA ARG A 431 -86.71 -70.60 55.29
C ARG A 431 -85.57 -70.88 54.30
N PHE A 432 -85.82 -71.70 53.27
CA PHE A 432 -84.83 -72.00 52.24
C PHE A 432 -84.54 -70.78 51.36
N GLN A 433 -85.57 -70.00 51.04
CA GLN A 433 -85.48 -68.77 50.24
C GLN A 433 -84.75 -67.66 51.02
N ASN A 434 -84.93 -67.60 52.34
CA ASN A 434 -84.13 -66.73 53.19
C ASN A 434 -82.65 -67.16 53.24
N GLN A 435 -82.34 -68.45 53.39
CA GLN A 435 -80.94 -68.94 53.36
C GLN A 435 -80.27 -68.70 51.99
N LEU A 436 -80.98 -68.93 50.89
CA LEU A 436 -80.49 -68.62 49.55
C LEU A 436 -80.29 -67.10 49.37
N SER A 437 -81.23 -66.27 49.82
CA SER A 437 -81.11 -64.81 49.72
C SER A 437 -79.93 -64.25 50.53
N VAL A 438 -79.61 -64.85 51.69
CA VAL A 438 -78.45 -64.45 52.50
C VAL A 438 -77.15 -64.91 51.83
N ALA A 439 -77.09 -66.14 51.30
CA ALA A 439 -75.92 -66.63 50.57
C ALA A 439 -75.69 -65.88 49.24
N GLU A 440 -76.76 -65.52 48.53
CA GLU A 440 -76.71 -64.65 47.34
C GLU A 440 -76.22 -63.25 47.71
N GLN A 441 -76.74 -62.63 48.77
CA GLN A 441 -76.26 -61.32 49.24
C GLN A 441 -74.79 -61.36 49.68
N GLU A 442 -74.33 -62.43 50.33
CA GLU A 442 -72.92 -62.59 50.71
C GLU A 442 -72.03 -62.79 49.48
N SER A 443 -72.45 -63.61 48.52
CA SER A 443 -71.77 -63.78 47.22
C SER A 443 -71.69 -62.48 46.43
N GLU A 444 -72.79 -61.74 46.34
CA GLU A 444 -72.87 -60.43 45.68
C GLU A 444 -71.96 -59.40 46.37
N LYS A 445 -71.94 -59.36 47.70
CA LYS A 445 -71.02 -58.47 48.45
C LYS A 445 -69.56 -58.82 48.18
N VAL A 446 -69.19 -60.10 48.18
CA VAL A 446 -67.82 -60.54 47.86
C VAL A 446 -67.44 -60.15 46.43
N GLN A 447 -68.35 -60.32 45.46
CA GLN A 447 -68.13 -59.88 44.08
C GLN A 447 -67.99 -58.35 43.97
N GLN A 448 -68.84 -57.59 44.66
CA GLN A 448 -68.75 -56.12 44.71
C GLN A 448 -67.43 -55.65 45.32
N TYR A 449 -66.97 -56.26 46.42
CA TYR A 449 -65.66 -55.96 47.00
C TYR A 449 -64.50 -56.31 46.05
N GLY A 450 -64.60 -57.41 45.32
CA GLY A 450 -63.65 -57.79 44.26
C GLY A 450 -63.56 -56.73 43.16
N MET A 451 -64.72 -56.32 42.61
CA MET A 451 -64.80 -55.25 41.60
C MET A 451 -64.24 -53.92 42.11
N ILE A 452 -64.55 -53.54 43.36
CA ILE A 452 -64.01 -52.29 43.95
C ILE A 452 -62.49 -52.36 44.09
N GLN A 453 -61.92 -53.50 44.49
CA GLN A 453 -60.47 -53.66 44.57
C GLN A 453 -59.79 -53.60 43.19
N GLU A 454 -60.39 -54.22 42.17
CA GLU A 454 -59.91 -54.13 40.79
C GLU A 454 -59.94 -52.68 40.27
N LEU A 455 -61.04 -51.97 40.46
CA LEU A 455 -61.19 -50.56 40.10
C LEU A 455 -60.18 -49.66 40.83
N LEU A 456 -59.90 -49.93 42.10
CA LEU A 456 -58.85 -49.21 42.86
C LEU A 456 -57.46 -49.50 42.29
N ARG A 457 -57.17 -50.74 41.90
CA ARG A 457 -55.90 -51.12 41.27
C ARG A 457 -55.74 -50.40 39.93
N GLU A 458 -56.75 -50.43 39.08
CA GLU A 458 -56.76 -49.70 37.80
C GLU A 458 -56.61 -48.19 38.00
N SER A 459 -57.32 -47.60 38.97
CA SER A 459 -57.19 -46.18 39.32
C SER A 459 -55.76 -45.82 39.74
N ASN A 460 -55.08 -46.69 40.50
CA ASN A 460 -53.69 -46.47 40.91
C ASN A 460 -52.75 -46.58 39.70
N CYS A 461 -52.90 -47.61 38.84
CA CYS A 461 -52.11 -47.74 37.61
C CYS A 461 -52.27 -46.50 36.70
N LEU A 462 -53.49 -46.02 36.49
CA LEU A 462 -53.76 -44.82 35.70
C LEU A 462 -53.15 -43.55 36.33
N ARG A 463 -53.08 -43.47 37.66
CA ARG A 463 -52.42 -42.37 38.37
C ARG A 463 -50.90 -42.37 38.15
N GLU A 464 -50.29 -43.54 38.18
CA GLU A 464 -48.85 -43.72 37.91
C GLU A 464 -48.53 -43.39 36.45
N GLU A 465 -49.34 -43.86 35.49
CA GLU A 465 -49.22 -43.51 34.08
C GLU A 465 -49.34 -42.00 33.86
N LEU A 466 -50.34 -41.36 34.47
CA LEU A 466 -50.48 -39.90 34.42
C LEU A 466 -49.27 -39.17 35.00
N HIS A 467 -48.70 -39.66 36.11
CA HIS A 467 -47.50 -39.10 36.69
C HIS A 467 -46.31 -39.22 35.73
N ASN A 468 -46.07 -40.40 35.17
CA ASN A 468 -45.01 -40.65 34.20
C ASN A 468 -45.16 -39.76 32.95
N LEU A 469 -46.39 -39.60 32.43
CA LEU A 469 -46.67 -38.71 31.30
C LEU A 469 -46.38 -37.24 31.61
N ARG A 470 -46.70 -36.76 32.83
CA ARG A 470 -46.34 -35.40 33.28
C ARG A 470 -44.83 -35.22 33.35
N CYS A 471 -44.09 -36.19 33.91
CA CYS A 471 -42.63 -36.18 33.96
C CYS A 471 -42.01 -36.13 32.56
N LEU A 472 -42.49 -36.98 31.63
CA LEU A 472 -42.03 -36.98 30.23
C LEU A 472 -42.32 -35.65 29.54
N THR A 473 -43.50 -35.06 29.79
CA THR A 473 -43.86 -33.75 29.22
C THR A 473 -42.92 -32.65 29.75
N ARG A 474 -42.60 -32.66 31.05
CA ARG A 474 -41.64 -31.73 31.64
C ARG A 474 -40.26 -31.86 31.01
N ILE A 475 -39.72 -33.09 30.93
CA ILE A 475 -38.43 -33.37 30.28
C ILE A 475 -38.43 -32.87 28.82
N LYS A 476 -39.51 -33.10 28.07
CA LYS A 476 -39.61 -32.64 26.67
C LYS A 476 -39.63 -31.12 26.54
N VAL A 477 -40.26 -30.41 27.47
CA VAL A 477 -40.21 -28.94 27.50
C VAL A 477 -38.80 -28.45 27.82
N ASP A 478 -38.14 -29.05 28.82
CA ASP A 478 -36.77 -28.69 29.21
C ASP A 478 -35.76 -28.99 28.09
N GLU A 479 -35.88 -30.14 27.40
CA GLU A 479 -35.09 -30.50 26.22
C GLU A 479 -35.27 -29.49 25.08
N ARG A 480 -36.51 -29.04 24.80
CA ARG A 480 -36.78 -28.02 23.77
C ARG A 480 -36.15 -26.69 24.14
N GLY A 481 -36.26 -26.26 25.40
CA GLY A 481 -35.63 -25.04 25.89
C GLY A 481 -34.10 -25.10 25.83
N GLN A 482 -33.51 -26.25 26.16
CA GLN A 482 -32.07 -26.46 26.03
C GLN A 482 -31.60 -26.42 24.58
N LYS A 483 -32.27 -27.14 23.67
CA LYS A 483 -31.96 -27.10 22.24
C LYS A 483 -32.07 -25.70 21.64
N HIS A 484 -33.07 -24.92 22.03
CA HIS A 484 -33.21 -23.54 21.55
C HIS A 484 -32.05 -22.65 22.04
N ARG A 485 -31.63 -22.77 23.30
CA ARG A 485 -30.46 -22.05 23.82
C ARG A 485 -29.16 -22.45 23.12
N GLU A 486 -28.99 -23.73 22.83
CA GLU A 486 -27.83 -24.23 22.06
C GLU A 486 -27.83 -23.71 20.62
N MET A 487 -28.99 -23.70 19.96
CA MET A 487 -29.18 -23.11 18.63
C MET A 487 -28.80 -21.63 18.63
N LEU A 488 -29.31 -20.83 19.57
CA LEU A 488 -28.97 -19.40 19.68
C LEU A 488 -27.47 -19.18 19.90
N ARG A 489 -26.82 -19.99 20.76
CA ARG A 489 -25.36 -19.92 20.95
C ARG A 489 -24.60 -20.24 19.67
N ALA A 490 -25.06 -21.25 18.91
CA ALA A 490 -24.45 -21.60 17.63
C ALA A 490 -24.67 -20.51 16.57
N GLU A 491 -25.85 -19.89 16.52
CA GLU A 491 -26.14 -18.77 15.63
C GLU A 491 -25.27 -17.55 15.93
N GLN A 492 -25.13 -17.18 17.21
CA GLN A 492 -24.25 -16.09 17.64
C GLN A 492 -22.78 -16.38 17.29
N LEU A 493 -22.32 -17.62 17.50
CA LEU A 493 -20.95 -18.01 17.11
C LEU A 493 -20.76 -17.93 15.60
N ASN A 494 -21.73 -18.40 14.81
CA ASN A 494 -21.69 -18.31 13.35
C ASN A 494 -21.66 -16.85 12.87
N GLN A 495 -22.43 -15.96 13.49
CA GLN A 495 -22.39 -14.53 13.18
C GLN A 495 -21.01 -13.92 13.45
N ARG A 496 -20.38 -14.26 14.60
CA ARG A 496 -19.01 -13.82 14.91
C ARG A 496 -18.00 -14.33 13.89
N VAL A 497 -18.04 -15.64 13.58
CA VAL A 497 -17.15 -16.24 12.57
C VAL A 497 -17.36 -15.61 11.20
N GLN A 498 -18.59 -15.28 10.81
CA GLN A 498 -18.85 -14.58 9.54
C GLN A 498 -18.32 -13.15 9.52
N GLN A 499 -18.34 -12.45 10.66
CA GLN A 499 -17.74 -11.13 10.77
C GLN A 499 -16.22 -11.20 10.66
N GLU A 500 -15.59 -12.10 11.42
CA GLU A 500 -14.15 -12.36 11.33
C GLU A 500 -13.72 -12.74 9.91
N LEU A 501 -14.50 -13.58 9.21
CA LEU A 501 -14.22 -13.96 7.83
C LEU A 501 -14.19 -12.71 6.91
N ARG A 502 -15.17 -11.81 7.05
CA ARG A 502 -15.22 -10.56 6.26
C ARG A 502 -14.03 -9.65 6.57
N GLU A 503 -13.65 -9.53 7.84
CA GLU A 503 -12.47 -8.76 8.24
C GLU A 503 -11.19 -9.36 7.64
N LYS A 504 -11.03 -10.69 7.67
CA LYS A 504 -9.90 -11.38 7.03
C LYS A 504 -9.92 -11.19 5.50
N ASP A 505 -11.07 -11.21 4.85
CA ASP A 505 -11.20 -10.95 3.41
C ASP A 505 -10.77 -9.53 3.04
N HIS A 506 -11.11 -8.53 3.86
CA HIS A 506 -10.62 -7.16 3.71
C HIS A 506 -9.10 -7.09 3.84
N VAL A 507 -8.54 -7.74 4.87
CA VAL A 507 -7.07 -7.83 5.07
C VAL A 507 -6.39 -8.49 3.88
N ILE A 508 -6.92 -9.60 3.36
CA ILE A 508 -6.38 -10.31 2.18
C ILE A 508 -6.43 -9.39 0.96
N THR A 509 -7.52 -8.66 0.77
CA THR A 509 -7.68 -7.72 -0.35
C THR A 509 -6.63 -6.61 -0.32
N ASP A 510 -6.33 -6.06 0.86
CA ASP A 510 -5.32 -5.02 1.00
C ASP A 510 -3.89 -5.55 0.82
N HIS A 511 -3.60 -6.75 1.33
CA HIS A 511 -2.34 -7.43 1.06
C HIS A 511 -2.16 -7.72 -0.44
N ASN A 512 -3.23 -8.09 -1.15
CA ASN A 512 -3.19 -8.29 -2.60
C ASN A 512 -2.89 -6.99 -3.36
N LYS A 513 -3.49 -5.85 -2.95
CA LYS A 513 -3.16 -4.53 -3.51
C LYS A 513 -1.70 -4.18 -3.29
N LEU A 514 -1.17 -4.41 -2.08
CA LEU A 514 0.22 -4.16 -1.73
C LEU A 514 1.15 -5.05 -2.57
N ASN A 515 0.85 -6.34 -2.69
CA ASN A 515 1.62 -7.29 -3.50
C ASN A 515 1.66 -6.87 -4.97
N ALA A 516 0.52 -6.47 -5.55
CA ALA A 516 0.48 -5.98 -6.93
C ALA A 516 1.34 -4.71 -7.12
N MET A 517 1.35 -3.80 -6.15
CA MET A 517 2.21 -2.60 -6.17
C MET A 517 3.69 -2.98 -6.08
N LEU A 518 4.06 -3.91 -5.20
CA LEU A 518 5.43 -4.41 -5.06
C LEU A 518 5.90 -5.12 -6.33
N GLN A 519 5.07 -5.96 -6.94
CA GLN A 519 5.40 -6.61 -8.22
C GLN A 519 5.66 -5.60 -9.34
N ARG A 520 4.84 -4.54 -9.46
CA ARG A 520 5.09 -3.45 -10.42
C ARG A 520 6.42 -2.75 -10.14
N ARG A 521 6.75 -2.51 -8.87
CA ARG A 521 8.01 -1.89 -8.46
C ARG A 521 9.20 -2.79 -8.80
N VAL A 522 9.13 -4.09 -8.51
CA VAL A 522 10.15 -5.07 -8.87
C VAL A 522 10.34 -5.13 -10.39
N ALA A 523 9.26 -5.12 -11.18
CA ALA A 523 9.34 -5.10 -12.64
C ALA A 523 10.06 -3.82 -13.16
N ARG A 524 9.79 -2.66 -12.57
CA ARG A 524 10.50 -1.41 -12.89
C ARG A 524 11.99 -1.51 -12.55
N TYR A 525 12.35 -2.04 -11.38
CA TYR A 525 13.74 -2.25 -11.00
C TYR A 525 14.45 -3.23 -11.94
N ARG A 526 13.79 -4.34 -12.32
CA ARG A 526 14.35 -5.30 -13.28
C ARG A 526 14.68 -4.61 -14.61
N LYS A 527 13.78 -3.75 -15.11
CA LYS A 527 14.03 -2.96 -16.33
C LYS A 527 15.21 -2.00 -16.17
N LEU A 528 15.33 -1.33 -15.02
CA LEU A 528 16.47 -0.47 -14.73
C LEU A 528 17.80 -1.25 -14.72
N CYS A 529 17.85 -2.40 -14.05
CA CYS A 529 19.03 -3.25 -14.03
C CYS A 529 19.42 -3.76 -15.43
N ALA A 530 18.44 -4.07 -16.28
CA ALA A 530 18.69 -4.45 -17.66
C ALA A 530 19.35 -3.30 -18.45
N MET A 531 18.83 -2.07 -18.33
CA MET A 531 19.42 -0.89 -18.97
C MET A 531 20.84 -0.60 -18.46
N ILE A 532 21.08 -0.69 -17.15
CA ILE A 532 22.42 -0.53 -16.57
C ILE A 532 23.39 -1.58 -17.11
N THR A 533 22.93 -2.81 -17.27
CA THR A 533 23.75 -3.90 -17.83
C THR A 533 24.08 -3.65 -19.30
N GLU A 534 23.13 -3.15 -20.08
CA GLU A 534 23.35 -2.77 -21.47
C GLU A 534 24.37 -1.62 -21.58
N GLU A 535 24.25 -0.57 -20.76
CA GLU A 535 25.22 0.52 -20.71
C GLU A 535 26.61 0.03 -20.27
N LYS A 536 26.68 -0.84 -19.25
CA LYS A 536 27.94 -1.48 -18.84
C LYS A 536 28.59 -2.22 -20.00
N ASN A 537 27.81 -2.95 -20.82
CA ASN A 537 28.33 -3.65 -21.99
C ASN A 537 28.88 -2.67 -23.05
N LYS A 538 28.23 -1.51 -23.25
CA LYS A 538 28.75 -0.44 -24.13
C LYS A 538 30.09 0.10 -23.63
N TYR A 539 30.22 0.37 -22.33
CA TYR A 539 31.49 0.81 -21.74
C TYR A 539 32.60 -0.24 -21.85
N VAL A 540 32.28 -1.52 -21.66
CA VAL A 540 33.24 -2.61 -21.87
C VAL A 540 33.71 -2.63 -23.33
N GLY A 541 32.80 -2.47 -24.30
CA GLY A 541 33.15 -2.36 -25.72
C GLY A 541 34.07 -1.18 -26.02
N LEU A 542 33.74 0.02 -25.53
CA LEU A 542 34.58 1.21 -25.68
C LEU A 542 35.97 1.03 -25.05
N LYS A 543 36.04 0.42 -23.85
CA LYS A 543 37.31 0.11 -23.19
C LYS A 543 38.17 -0.83 -24.03
N GLN A 544 37.56 -1.84 -24.65
CA GLN A 544 38.27 -2.78 -25.53
C GLN A 544 38.82 -2.08 -26.77
N ILE A 545 38.00 -1.26 -27.45
CA ILE A 545 38.42 -0.47 -28.62
C ILE A 545 39.58 0.45 -28.24
N ALA A 546 39.46 1.22 -27.15
CA ALA A 546 40.53 2.12 -26.70
C ALA A 546 41.83 1.36 -26.36
N SER A 547 41.72 0.17 -25.77
CA SER A 547 42.88 -0.69 -25.50
C SER A 547 43.55 -1.17 -26.79
N GLN A 548 42.75 -1.59 -27.79
CA GLN A 548 43.24 -2.00 -29.11
C GLN A 548 43.93 -0.84 -29.84
N THR A 549 43.31 0.34 -29.88
CA THR A 549 43.91 1.53 -30.49
C THR A 549 45.21 1.94 -29.77
N THR A 550 45.25 1.81 -28.45
CA THR A 550 46.49 2.07 -27.68
C THR A 550 47.59 1.11 -28.07
N THR A 551 47.29 -0.18 -28.22
CA THR A 551 48.28 -1.18 -28.66
C THR A 551 48.75 -0.91 -30.08
N GLU A 552 47.85 -0.58 -31.01
CA GLU A 552 48.19 -0.24 -32.40
C GLU A 552 49.09 1.01 -32.47
N LEU A 553 48.76 2.08 -31.75
CA LEU A 553 49.58 3.29 -31.69
C LEU A 553 50.94 3.01 -31.04
N THR A 554 51.00 2.16 -30.02
CA THR A 554 52.27 1.75 -29.38
C THR A 554 53.16 0.99 -30.36
N GLU A 555 52.58 0.12 -31.19
CA GLU A 555 53.31 -0.57 -32.25
C GLU A 555 53.80 0.40 -33.34
N GLN A 556 52.96 1.37 -33.74
CA GLN A 556 53.37 2.43 -34.68
C GLN A 556 54.54 3.26 -34.13
N ILE A 557 54.51 3.62 -32.84
CA ILE A 557 55.61 4.33 -32.18
C ILE A 557 56.89 3.49 -32.25
N LYS A 558 56.85 2.19 -31.93
CA LYS A 558 58.02 1.30 -32.01
C LYS A 558 58.59 1.23 -33.43
N VAL A 559 57.74 1.20 -34.46
CA VAL A 559 58.19 1.23 -35.86
C VAL A 559 58.89 2.54 -36.19
N LEU A 560 58.32 3.68 -35.77
CA LEU A 560 58.93 4.99 -35.97
C LEU A 560 60.24 5.15 -35.20
N GLU A 561 60.32 4.65 -33.97
CA GLU A 561 61.56 4.63 -33.17
C GLU A 561 62.66 3.86 -33.90
N ASN A 562 62.34 2.66 -34.41
CA ASN A 562 63.27 1.86 -35.21
C ASN A 562 63.74 2.62 -36.48
N GLU A 563 62.82 3.27 -37.20
CA GLU A 563 63.16 4.08 -38.37
C GLU A 563 64.07 5.26 -38.00
N THR A 564 63.77 5.97 -36.91
CA THR A 564 64.63 7.08 -36.44
C THR A 564 66.03 6.60 -36.07
N GLU A 565 66.17 5.41 -35.48
CA GLU A 565 67.46 4.85 -35.11
C GLU A 565 68.28 4.42 -36.34
N ILE A 566 67.61 3.85 -37.36
CA ILE A 566 68.21 3.59 -38.67
C ILE A 566 68.72 4.91 -39.29
N GLN A 567 67.88 5.95 -39.32
CA GLN A 567 68.27 7.26 -39.86
C GLN A 567 69.42 7.90 -39.07
N ARG A 568 69.41 7.84 -37.73
CA ARG A 568 70.53 8.29 -36.89
C ARG A 568 71.83 7.56 -37.25
N THR A 569 71.78 6.24 -37.41
CA THR A 569 72.94 5.43 -37.82
C THR A 569 73.47 5.84 -39.19
N ILE A 570 72.58 6.10 -40.16
CA ILE A 570 72.95 6.59 -41.50
C ILE A 570 73.65 7.96 -41.41
N VAL A 571 73.10 8.91 -40.63
CA VAL A 571 73.68 10.24 -40.44
C VAL A 571 75.06 10.16 -39.81
N ILE A 572 75.24 9.33 -38.77
CA ILE A 572 76.54 9.09 -38.12
C ILE A 572 77.56 8.55 -39.14
N ASN A 573 77.18 7.55 -39.94
CA ASN A 573 78.06 6.97 -40.95
C ASN A 573 78.44 7.96 -42.07
N LYS A 574 77.50 8.80 -42.52
CA LYS A 574 77.78 9.90 -43.45
C LYS A 574 78.70 10.94 -42.83
N GLY A 575 78.50 11.31 -41.56
CA GLY A 575 79.36 12.22 -40.81
C GLY A 575 80.80 11.70 -40.70
N ARG A 576 80.98 10.41 -40.39
CA ARG A 576 82.30 9.74 -40.39
C ARG A 576 82.97 9.80 -41.76
N SER A 577 82.22 9.50 -42.83
CA SER A 577 82.70 9.55 -44.21
C SER A 577 83.13 10.96 -44.63
N LEU A 578 82.34 11.97 -44.28
CA LEU A 578 82.62 13.37 -44.55
C LEU A 578 83.85 13.86 -43.78
N THR A 579 84.01 13.44 -42.52
CA THR A 579 85.21 13.75 -41.72
C THR A 579 86.46 13.13 -42.36
N LYS A 580 86.40 11.88 -42.81
CA LYS A 580 87.49 11.22 -43.55
C LYS A 580 87.85 11.96 -44.84
N ALA A 581 86.85 12.44 -45.58
CA ALA A 581 87.06 13.24 -46.79
C ALA A 581 87.71 14.60 -46.47
N ARG A 582 87.25 15.30 -45.42
CA ARG A 582 87.85 16.56 -44.95
C ARG A 582 89.32 16.38 -44.54
N MET A 583 89.66 15.30 -43.83
CA MET A 583 91.05 14.98 -43.49
C MET A 583 91.92 14.76 -44.74
N LYS A 584 91.40 14.05 -45.76
CA LYS A 584 92.10 13.89 -47.05
C LYS A 584 92.34 15.23 -47.74
N ILE A 585 91.33 16.10 -47.83
CA ILE A 585 91.46 17.44 -48.44
C ILE A 585 92.48 18.29 -47.67
N SER A 586 92.42 18.29 -46.34
CA SER A 586 93.39 19.01 -45.51
C SER A 586 94.83 18.51 -45.76
N ASN A 587 95.02 17.19 -45.85
CA ASN A 587 96.33 16.61 -46.17
C ASN A 587 96.80 17.00 -47.58
N VAL A 588 95.93 16.96 -48.58
CA VAL A 588 96.24 17.41 -49.95
C VAL A 588 96.59 18.89 -49.97
N SER A 589 95.86 19.75 -49.24
CA SER A 589 96.21 21.17 -49.10
C SER A 589 97.60 21.33 -48.49
N LYS A 590 97.90 20.65 -47.38
CA LYS A 590 99.23 20.70 -46.74
C LYS A 590 100.34 20.28 -47.70
N ILE A 591 100.11 19.26 -48.54
CA ILE A 591 101.07 18.82 -49.56
C ILE A 591 101.23 19.91 -50.64
N ARG A 592 100.12 20.45 -51.16
CA ARG A 592 100.13 21.54 -52.13
C ARG A 592 100.87 22.76 -51.60
N ASP A 593 100.64 23.14 -50.35
CA ASP A 593 101.27 24.32 -49.73
C ASP A 593 102.78 24.09 -49.54
N LYS A 594 103.20 22.86 -49.19
CA LYS A 594 104.62 22.46 -49.21
C LYS A 594 105.23 22.60 -50.60
N LEU A 595 104.58 22.04 -51.63
CA LEU A 595 105.02 22.15 -53.01
C LEU A 595 105.09 23.61 -53.47
N HIS A 596 104.11 24.44 -53.11
CA HIS A 596 104.10 25.87 -53.43
C HIS A 596 105.27 26.59 -52.75
N ASN A 597 105.55 26.30 -51.48
CA ASN A 597 106.70 26.83 -50.78
C ASN A 597 108.02 26.40 -51.44
N ASP A 598 108.13 25.14 -51.86
CA ASP A 598 109.31 24.64 -52.57
C ASP A 598 109.47 25.32 -53.94
N ILE A 599 108.39 25.52 -54.69
CA ILE A 599 108.38 26.29 -55.94
C ILE A 599 108.80 27.75 -55.68
N SER A 600 108.27 28.41 -54.64
CA SER A 600 108.64 29.78 -54.27
C SER A 600 110.11 29.89 -53.86
N LYS A 601 110.68 28.88 -53.19
CA LYS A 601 112.13 28.79 -52.92
C LYS A 601 112.94 28.65 -54.21
N VAL A 602 112.51 27.81 -55.16
CA VAL A 602 113.16 27.70 -56.47
C VAL A 602 113.03 28.99 -57.29
N GLN A 603 111.88 29.67 -57.23
CA GLN A 603 111.67 30.97 -57.87
C GLN A 603 112.57 32.06 -57.26
N THR A 604 112.70 32.11 -55.93
CA THR A 604 113.60 33.07 -55.28
C THR A 604 115.07 32.78 -55.60
N HIS A 605 115.48 31.50 -55.69
CA HIS A 605 116.81 31.10 -56.18
C HIS A 605 117.05 31.48 -57.65
N THR A 606 116.07 31.32 -58.54
CA THR A 606 116.19 31.73 -59.95
C THR A 606 116.13 33.25 -60.12
N HIS A 607 115.46 34.00 -59.23
CA HIS A 607 115.53 35.47 -59.19
C HIS A 607 116.84 35.99 -58.60
N THR A 608 117.43 35.32 -57.59
CA THR A 608 118.77 35.66 -57.08
C THR A 608 119.87 35.36 -58.10
N GLN A 609 119.73 34.31 -58.90
CA GLN A 609 120.63 34.05 -60.04
C GLN A 609 120.45 35.03 -61.22
N ARG A 610 119.34 35.78 -61.28
CA ARG A 610 119.09 36.79 -62.33
C ARG A 610 119.70 38.17 -62.06
N ASN A 611 120.12 38.46 -60.82
CA ASN A 611 120.64 39.77 -60.41
C ASN A 611 122.18 39.87 -60.31
N THR A 612 122.93 38.92 -60.86
CA THR A 612 124.39 39.06 -61.04
C THR A 612 124.84 38.58 -62.43
N ARG A 613 125.17 39.58 -63.29
CA ARG A 613 126.03 39.57 -64.51
C ARG A 613 125.41 39.26 -65.90
N PRO A 614 126.04 39.75 -67.01
CA PRO A 614 125.37 40.40 -68.14
C PRO A 614 125.31 39.61 -69.48
N VAL A 615 124.34 40.02 -70.33
CA VAL A 615 124.36 40.22 -71.81
C VAL A 615 124.59 39.05 -72.82
N LYS A 616 123.60 38.92 -73.74
CA LYS A 616 123.59 38.36 -75.15
C LYS A 616 123.78 36.83 -75.30
N THR A 617 123.16 36.07 -76.23
CA THR A 617 122.46 36.26 -77.52
C THR A 617 121.73 34.92 -77.82
N GLN A 618 120.47 34.90 -78.26
CA GLN A 618 120.00 34.57 -79.63
C GLN A 618 119.75 33.07 -79.97
N CYS A 619 118.57 32.86 -80.59
CA CYS A 619 118.10 31.76 -81.46
C CYS A 619 117.39 30.51 -80.88
N GLY A 620 116.31 30.11 -81.58
CA GLY A 620 115.65 28.79 -81.50
C GLY A 620 114.17 28.84 -81.05
N SER A 621 113.24 29.45 -81.79
CA SER A 621 112.30 28.78 -82.71
C SER A 621 111.76 27.41 -82.29
N SER A 622 110.43 27.29 -82.42
CA SER A 622 109.57 26.11 -82.24
C SER A 622 109.31 25.71 -80.79
N TRP A 623 108.11 26.02 -80.25
CA TRP A 623 107.17 25.07 -79.61
C TRP A 623 105.85 25.82 -79.22
N PRO A 624 104.99 26.25 -80.16
CA PRO A 624 103.64 26.75 -79.86
C PRO A 624 102.52 25.72 -80.13
N GLN A 625 102.83 24.41 -80.23
CA GLN A 625 101.82 23.38 -80.55
C GLN A 625 101.52 22.38 -79.41
N ALA A 626 102.45 22.16 -78.46
CA ALA A 626 102.23 21.22 -77.36
C ALA A 626 101.50 21.84 -76.15
N ILE A 627 101.67 23.14 -75.92
CA ILE A 627 101.02 23.82 -74.79
C ILE A 627 99.53 24.06 -75.08
N CYS A 628 99.15 24.38 -76.32
CA CYS A 628 97.74 24.46 -76.72
C CYS A 628 97.05 23.08 -76.72
N SER A 629 97.78 21.99 -77.02
CA SER A 629 97.26 20.62 -76.95
C SER A 629 97.09 20.11 -75.51
N LEU A 630 97.98 20.51 -74.59
CA LEU A 630 97.85 20.19 -73.16
C LEU A 630 96.73 20.99 -72.48
N ILE A 631 96.53 22.26 -72.85
CA ILE A 631 95.42 23.07 -72.33
C ILE A 631 94.08 22.55 -72.87
N THR A 632 93.98 22.12 -74.13
CA THR A 632 92.76 21.49 -74.66
C THR A 632 92.51 20.08 -74.10
N LEU A 633 93.55 19.28 -73.81
CA LEU A 633 93.38 18.00 -73.11
C LEU A 633 92.93 18.17 -71.66
N ILE A 634 93.45 19.19 -70.96
CA ILE A 634 93.00 19.52 -69.59
C ILE A 634 91.55 20.03 -69.61
N ASP A 635 91.16 20.82 -70.61
CA ASP A 635 89.79 21.33 -70.74
C ASP A 635 88.78 20.24 -71.18
N ILE A 636 89.21 19.27 -72.00
CA ILE A 636 88.43 18.07 -72.35
C ILE A 636 88.30 17.13 -71.14
N LEU A 637 89.36 16.92 -70.36
CA LEU A 637 89.31 16.10 -69.14
C LEU A 637 88.47 16.76 -68.03
N LEU A 638 88.49 18.09 -67.91
CA LEU A 638 87.60 18.85 -67.02
C LEU A 638 86.14 18.80 -67.49
N ARG A 639 85.86 18.85 -68.80
CA ARG A 639 84.49 18.65 -69.35
C ARG A 639 83.98 17.22 -69.21
N ILE A 640 84.84 16.20 -69.33
CA ILE A 640 84.46 14.79 -69.12
C ILE A 640 84.18 14.53 -67.63
N THR A 641 84.99 15.08 -66.71
CA THR A 641 84.74 14.95 -65.26
C THR A 641 83.52 15.74 -64.79
N TRP A 642 83.19 16.87 -65.41
CA TRP A 642 81.95 17.61 -65.15
C TRP A 642 80.71 16.91 -65.76
N SER A 643 80.83 16.26 -66.93
CA SER A 643 79.75 15.47 -67.56
C SER A 643 79.49 14.12 -66.87
N TRP A 644 80.48 13.54 -66.20
CA TRP A 644 80.30 12.33 -65.38
C TRP A 644 79.76 12.65 -63.98
N GLY A 645 80.11 13.79 -63.39
CA GLY A 645 79.57 14.23 -62.10
C GLY A 645 78.07 14.54 -62.12
N ASN A 646 77.53 14.94 -63.27
CA ASN A 646 76.11 15.29 -63.42
C ASN A 646 75.19 14.12 -63.85
N ARG A 647 75.73 12.91 -64.03
CA ARG A 647 74.96 11.72 -64.43
C ARG A 647 74.63 10.75 -63.29
N TYR A 648 75.01 11.05 -62.05
CA TYR A 648 74.74 10.23 -60.86
C TYR A 648 73.78 10.87 -59.84
N SER A 649 73.21 12.04 -60.16
CA SER A 649 72.31 12.78 -59.27
C SER A 649 70.81 12.57 -59.56
N ASP A 650 70.45 11.87 -60.64
CA ASP A 650 69.07 11.86 -61.19
C ASP A 650 68.32 10.52 -61.11
N THR A 651 68.70 9.56 -60.26
CA THR A 651 68.01 8.26 -60.17
C THR A 651 67.51 7.85 -58.78
N LYS A 652 67.10 8.80 -57.92
CA LYS A 652 66.35 8.47 -56.68
C LYS A 652 65.28 9.51 -56.34
N LEU A 653 64.28 9.66 -57.19
CA LEU A 653 63.02 10.34 -56.86
C LEU A 653 61.91 9.76 -57.74
N LEU A 654 61.40 8.56 -57.41
CA LEU A 654 60.05 8.06 -57.79
C LEU A 654 59.87 6.60 -57.39
N THR A 655 59.72 6.32 -56.10
CA THR A 655 58.81 5.25 -55.61
C THR A 655 58.58 5.48 -54.12
N ILE A 656 57.36 5.88 -53.75
CA ILE A 656 56.59 5.61 -52.52
C ILE A 656 55.43 6.61 -52.53
N LEU A 657 54.32 6.16 -53.13
CA LEU A 657 52.99 6.27 -52.56
C LEU A 657 52.36 4.89 -52.77
#